data_AF-A0A1H4UH23-F1
#
_entry.id   AF-A0A1H4UH23-F1
#
_cell.length_a   1.000
_cell.length_b   1.000
_cell.length_c   1.000
_cell.angle_alpha   90.00
_cell.angle_beta   90.00
_cell.angle_gamma   90.00
#
_symmetry.space_group_name_H-M   'P 1'
#
loop_
_entity.id
_entity.type
_entity.pdbx_description
1 polymer ?
#
loop_
_entity_poly.entity_id
_entity_poly.type
_entity_poly.pdbx_seq_one_letter_code
_entity_poly.pdbx_strand_id
1 'polypeptide(L)'
;MVGRMATNNRGAAGPSRLKRSVTNLLLTLFSLAFTAGLAEGALRLYGTLTNSDLLQASDLGTDTRGSMAPRSAASGRYIASLPSTRGFDPNLYWDSPPVTPDNRPIDPEDQARSDAYVAAGLYGPQSYYLWNEEFVKSTICDADEQHFQSAPVDLRTFPAIDGNPHPRYRFPPDRHLPSGLSTNSYGFRGSDLPLAKQPNVIRIAFLGSSQTVADQRFAHNYPDYFGFWLNKWLEAEGSPLRVEIINAGREGISTTDVRAILQQEVLPLSPDYVIFYDGANQFGGSQQLIRTEAPIKRPSMDDLIAPRHLPPWLVAHSKVADLIERAYDIYVPRPLDTNPPPPHRFAFPATLDENAPDITRPDLPLGLSTFVTDIQGMAADAKAAGAHFYMSTIFWLDGSELNSQSDPHDLLISRHLKSLFWPLEPPEIRRLINLQNRVLQRIAEIGGIPLLDIASIYPRDHLLFRDGYHVNADGLRLLGWIAFQHFLPSFAADIGNGREHRQSTGQDRPPRRISLAYSVFHQQCRPSDDMLARAKPLQLEGVVPAGGNAMITITGNTMTGRVSSATPWHYIGTLDLKADCLPGGGWVAVDLIAGGDTIGIGLENKAANSFLTRQFVQPQDTLQRVSLPVKSFYDIGRFVVQNGDVRTPASVDIRSIKVIRSDGAEPTFCPDAASAEPAKSAVGVDPLELRLASEPTAELIAKAQSAPLALMRAVPGASLEREATGVLGRAETPTQWHYIGTLDLPADCQVGGGWIIVALRVRGDEIGVGLENKTGSDFLTRTFVKPQDGLQKVVLPFRSYATTGKLVLQNGQVSRPAEAEIESISLVDSDATTTGSCSFKATSASTP
;
A
#
# COMPACT_ATOMS: atom_id res chain seq x y z
N MET A 1 69.31 16.26 -60.25
CA MET A 1 69.77 17.35 -61.14
C MET A 1 68.52 17.83 -61.88
N VAL A 2 68.00 19.05 -61.79
CA VAL A 2 68.43 20.42 -61.47
C VAL A 2 67.15 21.05 -60.85
N GLY A 3 67.10 21.67 -59.68
CA GLY A 3 67.81 22.89 -59.29
C GLY A 3 66.90 24.13 -59.47
N ARG A 4 66.55 24.76 -58.33
CA ARG A 4 66.26 26.20 -58.11
C ARG A 4 64.82 26.75 -58.10
N MET A 5 64.53 27.27 -56.90
CA MET A 5 64.19 28.66 -56.57
C MET A 5 62.76 29.16 -56.76
N ALA A 6 62.22 29.49 -55.59
CA ALA A 6 61.13 30.40 -55.32
C ALA A 6 61.24 31.75 -56.05
N THR A 7 60.07 32.30 -56.38
CA THR A 7 59.78 33.71 -56.13
C THR A 7 58.33 33.88 -55.65
N ASN A 8 58.21 34.70 -54.61
CA ASN A 8 57.00 35.18 -53.97
C ASN A 8 55.99 35.75 -54.97
N ASN A 9 54.70 35.48 -54.72
CA ASN A 9 53.67 36.46 -55.01
C ASN A 9 52.72 36.60 -53.81
N ARG A 10 52.81 37.76 -53.14
CA ARG A 10 51.84 38.23 -52.16
C ARG A 10 50.54 38.54 -52.90
N GLY A 11 49.55 37.66 -52.77
CA GLY A 11 48.15 37.93 -53.05
C GLY A 11 47.36 37.94 -51.75
N ALA A 12 46.69 39.05 -51.43
CA ALA A 12 45.97 39.29 -50.20
C ALA A 12 44.96 38.17 -49.85
N ALA A 13 45.24 37.40 -48.79
CA ALA A 13 44.23 36.63 -48.08
C ALA A 13 43.45 37.59 -47.17
N GLY A 14 42.35 38.13 -47.68
CA GLY A 14 41.53 39.10 -46.96
C GLY A 14 40.90 38.54 -45.67
N PRO A 15 40.46 39.41 -44.74
CA PRO A 15 39.73 39.07 -43.51
C PRO A 15 38.31 38.50 -43.75
N SER A 16 38.03 38.00 -44.96
CA SER A 16 36.69 37.65 -45.45
C SER A 16 36.22 36.25 -45.08
N ARG A 17 37.13 35.28 -44.86
CA ARG A 17 36.74 33.91 -44.50
C ARG A 17 36.25 33.78 -43.06
N LEU A 18 36.89 34.47 -42.12
CA LEU A 18 36.49 34.45 -40.70
C LEU A 18 35.17 35.20 -40.50
N LYS A 19 35.00 36.38 -41.12
CA LYS A 19 33.74 37.13 -41.09
C LYS A 19 32.59 36.34 -41.71
N ARG A 20 32.78 35.71 -42.87
CA ARG A 20 31.75 34.84 -43.48
C ARG A 20 31.41 33.63 -42.62
N SER A 21 32.39 33.02 -41.94
CA SER A 21 32.14 31.88 -41.05
C SER A 21 31.33 32.28 -39.82
N VAL A 22 31.62 33.45 -39.23
CA VAL A 22 30.86 34.00 -38.10
C VAL A 22 29.45 34.41 -38.54
N THR A 23 29.30 35.07 -39.71
CA THR A 23 27.98 35.43 -40.25
C THR A 23 27.13 34.20 -40.55
N ASN A 24 27.72 33.15 -41.13
CA ASN A 24 27.00 31.90 -41.41
C ASN A 24 26.60 31.18 -40.12
N LEU A 25 27.46 31.19 -39.09
CA LEU A 25 27.12 30.64 -37.77
C LEU A 25 25.95 31.42 -37.14
N LEU A 26 25.98 32.75 -37.16
CA LEU A 26 24.90 33.58 -36.63
C LEU A 26 23.58 33.39 -37.38
N LEU A 27 23.63 33.29 -38.72
CA LEU A 27 22.45 32.97 -39.54
C LEU A 27 21.88 31.58 -39.23
N THR A 28 22.76 30.60 -39.02
CA THR A 28 22.34 29.23 -38.66
C THR A 28 21.70 29.21 -37.28
N LEU A 29 22.30 29.88 -36.29
CA LEU A 29 21.76 29.99 -34.94
C LEU A 29 20.42 30.75 -34.93
N PHE A 30 20.31 31.83 -35.70
CA PHE A 30 19.06 32.58 -35.85
C PHE A 30 17.97 31.72 -36.51
N SER A 31 18.30 30.99 -37.57
CA SER A 31 17.36 30.10 -38.25
C SER A 31 16.88 28.97 -37.33
N LEU A 32 17.77 28.38 -36.54
CA LEU A 32 17.42 27.36 -35.54
C LEU A 32 16.51 27.94 -34.44
N ALA A 33 16.87 29.10 -33.88
CA ALA A 33 16.06 29.76 -32.85
C ALA A 33 14.68 30.16 -33.36
N PHE A 34 14.61 30.70 -34.59
CA PHE A 34 13.37 31.09 -35.23
C PHE A 34 12.46 29.88 -35.49
N THR A 35 13.03 28.78 -36.00
CA THR A 35 12.29 27.55 -36.27
C THR A 35 11.79 26.91 -34.96
N ALA A 36 12.62 26.86 -33.92
CA ALA A 36 12.22 26.38 -32.61
C ALA A 36 11.11 27.23 -31.99
N GLY A 37 11.18 28.57 -32.13
CA GLY A 37 10.14 29.48 -31.69
C GLY A 37 8.81 29.28 -32.42
N LEU A 38 8.84 29.03 -33.73
CA LEU A 38 7.64 28.70 -34.50
C LEU A 38 7.04 27.34 -34.09
N ALA A 39 7.86 26.32 -33.88
CA ALA A 39 7.40 25.01 -33.43
C ALA A 39 6.77 25.08 -32.03
N GLU A 40 7.40 25.80 -31.10
CA GLU A 40 6.87 26.05 -29.76
C GLU A 40 5.54 26.82 -29.81
N GLY A 41 5.48 27.88 -30.62
CA GLY A 41 4.25 28.65 -30.82
C GLY A 41 3.13 27.83 -31.43
N ALA A 42 3.43 26.99 -32.41
CA ALA A 42 2.46 26.10 -33.05
C ALA A 42 1.94 25.02 -32.10
N LEU A 43 2.82 24.38 -31.32
CA LEU A 43 2.42 23.37 -30.33
C LEU A 43 1.57 23.97 -29.20
N ARG A 44 1.92 25.18 -28.72
CA ARG A 44 1.11 25.89 -27.73
C ARG A 44 -0.24 26.27 -28.31
N LEU A 45 -0.27 26.85 -29.50
CA LEU A 45 -1.51 27.22 -30.17
C LEU A 45 -2.40 26.01 -30.41
N TYR A 46 -1.83 24.89 -30.89
CA TYR A 46 -2.56 23.65 -31.04
C TYR A 46 -3.08 23.15 -29.68
N GLY A 47 -2.24 23.14 -28.65
CA GLY A 47 -2.64 22.71 -27.31
C GLY A 47 -3.79 23.54 -26.75
N THR A 48 -3.77 24.85 -26.95
CA THR A 48 -4.87 25.76 -26.57
C THR A 48 -6.12 25.55 -27.43
N LEU A 49 -5.97 25.34 -28.74
CA LEU A 49 -7.10 25.19 -29.68
C LEU A 49 -7.80 23.83 -29.56
N THR A 50 -7.08 22.80 -29.14
CA THR A 50 -7.60 21.44 -28.98
C THR A 50 -7.85 21.07 -27.53
N ASN A 51 -7.45 21.91 -26.57
CA ASN A 51 -7.33 21.56 -25.15
C ASN A 51 -6.62 20.21 -24.92
N SER A 52 -5.76 19.81 -25.87
CA SER A 52 -5.06 18.55 -25.85
C SER A 52 -3.56 18.83 -25.82
N ASP A 53 -2.90 18.32 -24.79
CA ASP A 53 -1.45 18.18 -24.84
C ASP A 53 -1.17 17.12 -25.90
N LEU A 54 -0.83 17.58 -27.11
CA LEU A 54 -0.39 16.76 -28.24
C LEU A 54 0.50 15.64 -27.72
N LEU A 55 -0.03 14.41 -27.78
CA LEU A 55 0.67 13.17 -27.51
C LEU A 55 0.86 12.82 -26.02
N GLN A 56 -0.10 13.14 -25.14
CA GLN A 56 -0.48 12.16 -24.11
C GLN A 56 -1.08 10.94 -24.83
N ALA A 57 -0.25 9.95 -25.17
CA ALA A 57 -0.69 8.70 -25.76
C ALA A 57 -1.57 7.83 -24.82
N SER A 58 -2.03 8.40 -23.70
CA SER A 58 -3.05 7.88 -22.78
C SER A 58 -4.36 8.70 -22.77
N ASP A 59 -4.48 9.74 -23.61
CA ASP A 59 -5.60 10.69 -23.62
C ASP A 59 -6.25 10.81 -25.01
N LEU A 60 -6.40 9.68 -25.73
CA LEU A 60 -7.40 9.58 -26.78
C LEU A 60 -8.79 9.61 -26.11
N GLY A 61 -9.34 10.81 -25.95
CA GLY A 61 -10.72 11.03 -25.48
C GLY A 61 -10.82 11.93 -24.25
N THR A 62 -10.39 13.19 -24.35
CA THR A 62 -10.72 14.21 -23.35
C THR A 62 -11.93 15.03 -23.81
N ASP A 63 -13.09 14.75 -23.21
CA ASP A 63 -14.19 15.71 -23.15
C ASP A 63 -13.79 16.78 -22.10
N THR A 64 -12.99 17.76 -22.54
CA THR A 64 -12.57 18.89 -21.69
C THR A 64 -13.66 19.95 -21.67
N ARG A 65 -13.85 20.59 -20.50
CA ARG A 65 -14.84 21.65 -20.26
C ARG A 65 -14.78 22.71 -21.38
N GLY A 66 -15.73 22.66 -22.32
CA GLY A 66 -15.88 23.64 -23.39
C GLY A 66 -15.82 23.12 -24.83
N SER A 67 -15.46 21.86 -25.06
CA SER A 67 -15.58 21.23 -26.39
C SER A 67 -16.94 20.57 -26.52
N MET A 68 -17.70 20.90 -27.56
CA MET A 68 -18.81 20.06 -28.00
C MET A 68 -18.17 18.74 -28.45
N ALA A 69 -18.26 17.68 -27.63
CA ALA A 69 -17.67 16.38 -27.95
C ALA A 69 -17.98 16.02 -29.41
N PRO A 70 -16.98 15.88 -30.29
CA PRO A 70 -17.20 15.23 -31.58
C PRO A 70 -17.83 13.88 -31.26
N ARG A 71 -18.89 13.47 -31.98
CA ARG A 71 -19.46 12.12 -31.87
C ARG A 71 -18.32 11.11 -31.83
N SER A 72 -17.99 10.59 -30.65
CA SER A 72 -16.75 9.86 -30.50
C SER A 72 -16.89 8.49 -31.15
N ALA A 73 -15.97 8.18 -32.06
CA ALA A 73 -16.11 7.04 -32.97
C ALA A 73 -15.97 5.67 -32.26
N ALA A 74 -15.29 5.61 -31.11
CA ALA A 74 -14.96 4.35 -30.44
C ALA A 74 -16.15 3.77 -29.67
N SER A 75 -16.76 4.53 -28.75
CA SER A 75 -17.89 4.05 -27.95
C SER A 75 -19.19 3.91 -28.77
N GLY A 76 -19.40 4.80 -29.74
CA GLY A 76 -20.58 4.86 -30.60
C GLY A 76 -20.90 3.57 -31.36
N ARG A 77 -19.88 2.81 -31.75
CA ARG A 77 -20.04 1.56 -32.52
C ARG A 77 -20.72 0.45 -31.74
N TYR A 78 -20.72 0.53 -30.41
CA TYR A 78 -21.32 -0.48 -29.55
C TYR A 78 -22.81 -0.23 -29.32
N ILE A 79 -23.29 1.00 -29.42
CA ILE A 79 -24.65 1.39 -29.02
C ILE A 79 -25.73 0.58 -29.75
N ALA A 80 -25.55 0.32 -31.05
CA ALA A 80 -26.49 -0.47 -31.83
C ALA A 80 -26.54 -1.97 -31.43
N SER A 81 -25.47 -2.47 -30.81
CA SER A 81 -25.35 -3.87 -30.38
C SER A 81 -25.70 -4.09 -28.90
N LEU A 82 -25.78 -3.02 -28.11
CA LEU A 82 -26.10 -3.12 -26.69
C LEU A 82 -27.60 -3.45 -26.49
N PRO A 83 -27.94 -4.27 -25.47
CA PRO A 83 -29.32 -4.43 -25.05
C PRO A 83 -29.95 -3.06 -24.76
N SER A 84 -31.07 -2.77 -25.42
CA SER A 84 -31.84 -1.55 -25.15
C SER A 84 -33.11 -1.86 -24.37
N THR A 85 -33.38 -1.06 -23.34
CA THR A 85 -34.66 -1.10 -22.64
C THR A 85 -35.78 -0.80 -23.63
N ARG A 86 -36.79 -1.68 -23.69
CA ARG A 86 -37.87 -1.60 -24.67
C ARG A 86 -38.59 -0.25 -24.57
N GLY A 87 -38.63 0.50 -25.67
CA GLY A 87 -39.29 1.82 -25.74
C GLY A 87 -38.39 3.02 -25.47
N PHE A 88 -37.09 2.81 -25.19
CA PHE A 88 -36.14 3.89 -24.95
C PHE A 88 -35.40 4.30 -26.24
N ASP A 89 -35.26 5.61 -26.49
CA ASP A 89 -34.57 6.15 -27.67
C ASP A 89 -33.04 6.03 -27.50
N PRO A 90 -32.34 5.21 -28.31
CA PRO A 90 -30.90 5.07 -28.23
C PRO A 90 -30.14 6.37 -28.57
N ASN A 91 -30.80 7.34 -29.23
CA ASN A 91 -30.17 8.62 -29.55
C ASN A 91 -29.87 9.46 -28.30
N LEU A 92 -30.55 9.21 -27.17
CA LEU A 92 -30.26 9.86 -25.89
C LEU A 92 -28.81 9.62 -25.44
N TYR A 93 -28.18 8.53 -25.88
CA TYR A 93 -26.76 8.29 -25.64
C TYR A 93 -25.89 9.47 -26.03
N TRP A 94 -26.27 10.20 -27.09
CA TRP A 94 -25.49 11.33 -27.62
C TRP A 94 -25.75 12.66 -26.91
N ASP A 95 -26.75 12.72 -26.04
CA ASP A 95 -26.98 13.86 -25.18
C ASP A 95 -26.04 13.81 -23.96
N SER A 96 -25.50 14.97 -23.58
CA SER A 96 -24.58 15.10 -22.44
C SER A 96 -25.23 15.93 -21.32
N PRO A 97 -24.86 15.69 -20.04
CA PRO A 97 -25.20 16.59 -18.96
C PRO A 97 -24.69 18.01 -19.26
N PRO A 98 -25.38 19.06 -18.81
CA PRO A 98 -24.88 20.42 -18.98
C PRO A 98 -23.58 20.60 -18.20
N VAL A 99 -22.51 21.02 -18.89
CA VAL A 99 -21.28 21.47 -18.23
C VAL A 99 -21.58 22.84 -17.63
N THR A 100 -21.74 22.91 -16.32
CA THR A 100 -21.69 24.21 -15.62
C THR A 100 -20.26 24.42 -15.18
N PRO A 101 -19.50 25.35 -15.78
CA PRO A 101 -18.14 25.62 -15.34
C PRO A 101 -18.16 26.04 -13.87
N ASP A 102 -17.36 25.36 -13.06
CA ASP A 102 -17.11 25.82 -11.70
C ASP A 102 -16.23 27.06 -11.76
N ASN A 103 -16.86 28.22 -11.64
CA ASN A 103 -16.18 29.52 -11.72
C ASN A 103 -15.53 29.94 -10.39
N ARG A 104 -15.59 29.09 -9.35
CA ARG A 104 -14.87 29.37 -8.11
C ARG A 104 -13.36 29.39 -8.41
N PRO A 105 -12.62 30.41 -7.94
CA PRO A 105 -11.17 30.43 -8.13
C PRO A 105 -10.52 29.27 -7.39
N ILE A 106 -9.45 28.71 -7.97
CA ILE A 106 -8.57 27.77 -7.25
C ILE A 106 -7.93 28.52 -6.09
N ASP A 107 -8.00 27.93 -4.89
CA ASP A 107 -7.39 28.50 -3.70
C ASP A 107 -5.85 28.55 -3.87
N PRO A 108 -5.20 29.72 -3.73
CA PRO A 108 -3.75 29.82 -3.84
C PRO A 108 -2.98 28.89 -2.90
N GLU A 109 -3.54 28.57 -1.73
CA GLU A 109 -2.93 27.63 -0.80
C GLU A 109 -2.97 26.20 -1.34
N ASP A 110 -4.09 25.76 -1.92
CA ASP A 110 -4.22 24.43 -2.52
C ASP A 110 -3.30 24.28 -3.73
N GLN A 111 -3.13 25.34 -4.54
CA GLN A 111 -2.18 25.36 -5.64
C GLN A 111 -0.73 25.20 -5.13
N ALA A 112 -0.32 26.00 -4.15
CA ALA A 112 1.04 25.94 -3.59
C ALA A 112 1.34 24.56 -2.96
N ARG A 113 0.37 23.95 -2.29
CA ARG A 113 0.50 22.61 -1.71
C ARG A 113 0.64 21.54 -2.80
N SER A 114 -0.15 21.64 -3.87
CA SER A 114 -0.05 20.75 -5.03
C SER A 114 1.31 20.86 -5.69
N ASP A 115 1.81 22.08 -5.91
CA ASP A 115 3.12 22.33 -6.50
C ASP A 115 4.25 21.76 -5.64
N ALA A 116 4.15 21.88 -4.31
CA ALA A 116 5.12 21.29 -3.37
C ALA A 116 5.14 19.75 -3.44
N TYR A 117 3.98 19.10 -3.49
CA TYR A 117 3.89 17.64 -3.66
C TYR A 117 4.51 17.20 -4.99
N VAL A 118 4.17 17.88 -6.09
CA VAL A 118 4.73 17.56 -7.42
C VAL A 118 6.24 17.77 -7.45
N ALA A 119 6.74 18.84 -6.82
CA ALA A 119 8.18 19.11 -6.72
C ALA A 119 8.93 18.02 -5.91
N ALA A 120 8.25 17.39 -4.95
CA ALA A 120 8.75 16.24 -4.19
C ALA A 120 8.58 14.89 -4.93
N GLY A 121 8.05 14.88 -6.17
CA GLY A 121 7.78 13.66 -6.92
C GLY A 121 6.54 12.89 -6.45
N LEU A 122 5.68 13.52 -5.65
CA LEU A 122 4.45 12.92 -5.13
C LEU A 122 3.24 13.28 -6.00
N TYR A 123 2.16 12.53 -5.81
CA TYR A 123 0.89 12.78 -6.49
C TYR A 123 0.26 14.09 -5.95
N GLY A 124 0.31 15.16 -6.76
CA GLY A 124 -0.17 16.50 -6.41
C GLY A 124 -1.55 16.54 -5.74
N PRO A 125 -2.56 15.78 -6.24
CA PRO A 125 -3.88 15.75 -5.63
C PRO A 125 -3.96 15.32 -4.16
N GLN A 126 -3.03 14.49 -3.68
CA GLN A 126 -3.01 14.09 -2.26
C GLN A 126 -2.74 15.28 -1.32
N SER A 127 -2.16 16.36 -1.83
CA SER A 127 -1.75 17.53 -1.04
C SER A 127 -2.90 18.26 -0.34
N TYR A 128 -4.11 18.18 -0.89
CA TYR A 128 -5.31 18.86 -0.37
C TYR A 128 -6.34 17.90 0.23
N TYR A 129 -6.02 16.61 0.36
CA TYR A 129 -6.88 15.67 1.08
C TYR A 129 -6.99 16.06 2.56
N LEU A 130 -8.19 15.89 3.11
CA LEU A 130 -8.43 15.95 4.54
C LEU A 130 -8.32 14.51 5.08
N TRP A 131 -7.24 14.21 5.77
CA TRP A 131 -6.94 12.88 6.29
C TRP A 131 -7.69 12.60 7.60
N ASN A 132 -8.06 11.36 7.85
CA ASN A 132 -8.62 10.97 9.14
C ASN A 132 -7.51 11.04 10.21
N GLU A 133 -7.76 11.78 11.29
CA GLU A 133 -6.75 12.00 12.32
C GLU A 133 -6.27 10.69 12.97
N GLU A 134 -7.15 9.71 13.20
CA GLU A 134 -6.75 8.42 13.77
C GLU A 134 -6.00 7.56 12.76
N PHE A 135 -6.35 7.64 11.47
CA PHE A 135 -5.54 7.03 10.42
C PHE A 135 -4.12 7.63 10.41
N VAL A 136 -4.00 8.95 10.41
CA VAL A 136 -2.69 9.63 10.45
C VAL A 136 -1.92 9.24 11.71
N LYS A 137 -2.51 9.30 12.90
CA LYS A 137 -1.84 8.91 14.15
C LYS A 137 -1.34 7.48 14.13
N SER A 138 -2.12 6.55 13.56
CA SER A 138 -1.75 5.14 13.50
C SER A 138 -0.62 4.82 12.50
N THR A 139 -0.40 5.69 11.51
CA THR A 139 0.49 5.41 10.36
C THR A 139 1.68 6.35 10.25
N ILE A 140 1.58 7.61 10.71
CA ILE A 140 2.62 8.63 10.54
C ILE A 140 3.96 8.26 11.20
N CYS A 141 3.87 7.50 12.30
CA CYS A 141 5.02 7.00 13.06
C CYS A 141 5.42 5.57 12.67
N ASP A 142 4.71 4.93 11.74
CA ASP A 142 5.02 3.58 11.29
C ASP A 142 6.16 3.63 10.27
N ALA A 143 7.30 3.04 10.62
CA ALA A 143 8.48 3.02 9.74
C ALA A 143 8.24 2.20 8.46
N ASP A 144 7.29 1.27 8.49
CA ASP A 144 6.93 0.41 7.37
C ASP A 144 5.85 1.04 6.46
N GLU A 145 5.09 2.01 6.95
CA GLU A 145 4.13 2.79 6.15
C GLU A 145 4.67 4.20 5.87
N GLN A 146 5.49 4.32 4.83
CA GLN A 146 6.10 5.58 4.38
C GLN A 146 5.09 6.64 3.86
N HIS A 147 3.78 6.39 3.94
CA HIS A 147 2.73 7.15 3.27
C HIS A 147 2.75 8.65 3.60
N PHE A 148 3.12 9.02 4.83
CA PHE A 148 3.15 10.40 5.28
C PHE A 148 4.55 10.96 5.56
N GLN A 149 5.57 10.12 5.67
CA GLN A 149 6.92 10.55 6.07
C GLN A 149 7.64 11.37 4.99
N SER A 150 7.24 11.21 3.73
CA SER A 150 7.79 11.97 2.59
C SER A 150 6.97 13.22 2.25
N ALA A 151 5.85 13.48 2.93
CA ALA A 151 4.96 14.57 2.56
C ALA A 151 5.60 15.95 2.87
N PRO A 152 5.78 16.84 1.88
CA PRO A 152 6.57 18.06 2.02
C PRO A 152 5.87 19.19 2.81
N VAL A 153 4.63 18.99 3.25
CA VAL A 153 3.82 19.98 3.98
C VAL A 153 2.97 19.31 5.05
N ASP A 154 2.58 20.07 6.07
CA ASP A 154 1.66 19.60 7.12
C ASP A 154 0.38 19.01 6.54
N LEU A 155 -0.15 17.98 7.20
CA LEU A 155 -1.35 17.28 6.77
C LEU A 155 -2.58 18.05 7.26
N ARG A 156 -3.61 18.14 6.43
CA ARG A 156 -4.92 18.59 6.90
C ARG A 156 -5.69 17.37 7.36
N THR A 157 -6.31 17.45 8.54
CA THR A 157 -6.99 16.31 9.17
C THR A 157 -8.42 16.64 9.59
N PHE A 158 -9.30 15.65 9.62
CA PHE A 158 -10.62 15.74 10.24
C PHE A 158 -10.72 14.75 11.42
N PRO A 159 -11.52 15.07 12.45
CA PRO A 159 -11.66 14.20 13.61
C PRO A 159 -12.35 12.90 13.24
N ALA A 160 -11.79 11.77 13.70
CA ALA A 160 -12.40 10.46 13.53
C ALA A 160 -13.75 10.37 14.26
N ILE A 161 -14.72 9.68 13.64
CA ILE A 161 -15.99 9.38 14.29
C ILE A 161 -15.81 8.11 15.13
N ASP A 162 -16.05 8.21 16.44
CA ASP A 162 -15.87 7.12 17.42
C ASP A 162 -14.48 6.45 17.38
N GLY A 163 -13.44 7.21 17.01
CA GLY A 163 -12.07 6.68 16.88
C GLY A 163 -11.86 5.76 15.68
N ASN A 164 -12.81 5.67 14.76
CA ASN A 164 -12.68 4.85 13.55
C ASN A 164 -11.67 5.51 12.58
N PRO A 165 -10.58 4.83 12.16
CA PRO A 165 -9.62 5.36 11.20
C PRO A 165 -10.17 5.43 9.76
N HIS A 166 -11.41 4.97 9.53
CA HIS A 166 -12.09 5.02 8.25
C HIS A 166 -13.26 6.02 8.23
N PRO A 167 -13.51 6.69 7.10
CA PRO A 167 -12.69 6.63 5.89
C PRO A 167 -11.34 7.30 6.10
N ARG A 168 -10.30 6.82 5.43
CA ARG A 168 -8.92 7.30 5.61
C ARG A 168 -8.73 8.77 5.22
N TYR A 169 -9.51 9.27 4.27
CA TYR A 169 -9.50 10.67 3.87
C TYR A 169 -10.82 11.13 3.24
N ARG A 170 -10.98 12.44 3.10
CA ARG A 170 -12.05 13.16 2.37
C ARG A 170 -11.45 14.18 1.42
N PHE A 171 -12.16 14.53 0.35
CA PHE A 171 -11.86 15.77 -0.35
C PHE A 171 -12.36 16.96 0.46
N PRO A 172 -11.74 18.14 0.32
CA PRO A 172 -12.19 19.33 1.00
C PRO A 172 -13.57 19.76 0.44
N PRO A 173 -14.50 20.20 1.31
CA PRO A 173 -15.84 20.64 0.90
C PRO A 173 -15.80 22.00 0.22
N ASP A 174 -16.74 22.22 -0.70
CA ASP A 174 -16.93 23.49 -1.41
C ASP A 174 -15.70 24.03 -2.14
N ARG A 175 -14.89 23.15 -2.73
CA ARG A 175 -13.65 23.52 -3.42
C ARG A 175 -13.69 23.31 -4.93
N HIS A 176 -13.02 24.21 -5.64
CA HIS A 176 -12.50 23.96 -6.97
C HIS A 176 -10.99 23.76 -6.85
N LEU A 177 -10.52 22.55 -7.15
CA LEU A 177 -9.17 22.10 -6.83
C LEU A 177 -8.22 22.21 -8.03
N PRO A 178 -6.89 22.32 -7.80
CA PRO A 178 -5.89 22.42 -8.87
C PRO A 178 -5.95 21.31 -9.93
N SER A 179 -6.46 20.13 -9.57
CA SER A 179 -6.63 18.99 -10.49
C SER A 179 -7.80 19.14 -11.47
N GLY A 180 -8.68 20.12 -11.27
CA GLY A 180 -9.96 20.25 -11.96
C GLY A 180 -11.15 19.63 -11.20
N LEU A 181 -10.91 18.92 -10.09
CA LEU A 181 -12.01 18.40 -9.27
C LEU A 181 -12.83 19.54 -8.66
N SER A 182 -14.15 19.42 -8.77
CA SER A 182 -15.11 20.31 -8.11
C SER A 182 -15.91 19.51 -7.10
N THR A 183 -15.89 19.95 -5.84
CA THR A 183 -16.63 19.32 -4.75
C THR A 183 -17.81 20.17 -4.29
N ASN A 184 -18.84 19.48 -3.80
CA ASN A 184 -19.98 20.08 -3.11
C ASN A 184 -19.70 20.35 -1.63
N SER A 185 -20.73 20.79 -0.89
CA SER A 185 -20.63 21.13 0.54
C SER A 185 -20.26 19.98 1.47
N TYR A 186 -20.23 18.74 0.97
CA TYR A 186 -19.82 17.56 1.72
C TYR A 186 -18.47 16.98 1.26
N GLY A 187 -17.82 17.58 0.26
CA GLY A 187 -16.59 17.05 -0.31
C GLY A 187 -16.81 15.92 -1.32
N PHE A 188 -18.02 15.74 -1.84
CA PHE A 188 -18.31 14.79 -2.92
C PHE A 188 -18.14 15.45 -4.28
N ARG A 189 -17.78 14.66 -5.30
CA ARG A 189 -17.68 15.16 -6.68
C ARG A 189 -19.08 15.53 -7.19
N GLY A 190 -19.20 16.68 -7.84
CA GLY A 190 -20.42 17.09 -8.54
C GLY A 190 -21.11 18.29 -7.90
N SER A 191 -22.37 18.51 -8.27
CA SER A 191 -23.17 19.65 -7.83
C SER A 191 -23.56 19.58 -6.36
N ASP A 192 -23.86 20.74 -5.79
CA ASP A 192 -24.33 20.85 -4.41
C ASP A 192 -25.75 20.31 -4.23
N LEU A 193 -26.04 19.79 -3.04
CA LEU A 193 -27.32 19.21 -2.68
C LEU A 193 -27.73 19.55 -1.23
N PRO A 194 -29.01 19.87 -0.98
CA PRO A 194 -29.45 20.25 0.35
C PRO A 194 -29.42 19.05 1.30
N LEU A 195 -29.03 19.24 2.57
CA LEU A 195 -29.08 18.16 3.56
C LEU A 195 -30.50 17.56 3.65
N ALA A 196 -31.48 18.45 3.81
CA ALA A 196 -32.89 18.08 3.77
C ALA A 196 -33.30 17.76 2.32
N LYS A 197 -33.68 16.49 2.12
CA LYS A 197 -34.21 16.00 0.85
C LYS A 197 -35.51 16.73 0.48
N GLN A 198 -35.55 17.31 -0.71
CA GLN A 198 -36.71 18.05 -1.20
C GLN A 198 -37.85 17.09 -1.63
N PRO A 199 -39.12 17.55 -1.67
CA PRO A 199 -40.22 16.77 -2.24
C PRO A 199 -39.94 16.37 -3.70
N ASN A 200 -40.45 15.20 -4.11
CA ASN A 200 -40.30 14.65 -5.46
C ASN A 200 -38.84 14.43 -5.91
N VAL A 201 -37.87 14.45 -4.99
CA VAL A 201 -36.49 14.10 -5.30
C VAL A 201 -36.24 12.63 -5.00
N ILE A 202 -35.45 11.99 -5.86
CA ILE A 202 -34.85 10.68 -5.65
C ILE A 202 -33.35 10.88 -5.56
N ARG A 203 -32.72 10.36 -4.51
CA ARG A 203 -31.26 10.40 -4.35
C ARG A 203 -30.65 9.05 -4.67
N ILE A 204 -29.71 9.05 -5.61
CA ILE A 204 -28.94 7.86 -5.99
C ILE A 204 -27.48 8.12 -5.60
N ALA A 205 -26.99 7.35 -4.64
CA ALA A 205 -25.60 7.40 -4.21
C ALA A 205 -24.74 6.39 -4.96
N PHE A 206 -23.62 6.84 -5.49
CA PHE A 206 -22.59 6.02 -6.10
C PHE A 206 -21.42 5.88 -5.15
N LEU A 207 -21.08 4.63 -4.83
CA LEU A 207 -20.02 4.25 -3.91
C LEU A 207 -18.92 3.50 -4.67
N GLY A 208 -17.67 3.81 -4.37
CA GLY A 208 -16.52 3.08 -4.91
C GLY A 208 -15.23 3.88 -4.82
N SER A 209 -14.24 3.52 -5.64
CA SER A 209 -12.94 4.16 -5.63
C SER A 209 -12.70 5.10 -6.84
N SER A 210 -11.48 5.11 -7.40
CA SER A 210 -11.07 5.91 -8.56
C SER A 210 -11.91 5.62 -9.81
N GLN A 211 -12.45 4.42 -9.95
CA GLN A 211 -13.35 4.07 -11.05
C GLN A 211 -14.74 4.73 -10.93
N THR A 212 -15.14 5.13 -9.72
CA THR A 212 -16.41 5.83 -9.45
C THR A 212 -16.26 7.34 -9.40
N VAL A 213 -15.20 7.87 -8.78
CA VAL A 213 -14.91 9.31 -8.88
C VAL A 213 -14.45 9.71 -10.27
N ALA A 214 -13.83 8.79 -11.02
CA ALA A 214 -13.20 9.00 -12.33
C ALA A 214 -12.05 10.02 -12.31
N ASP A 215 -11.39 10.22 -13.45
CA ASP A 215 -10.34 11.24 -13.55
C ASP A 215 -10.91 12.63 -13.23
N GLN A 216 -10.26 13.33 -12.31
CA GLN A 216 -10.67 14.63 -11.79
C GLN A 216 -10.74 15.72 -12.88
N ARG A 217 -10.06 15.52 -14.02
CA ARG A 217 -10.03 16.47 -15.15
C ARG A 217 -11.22 16.34 -16.09
N PHE A 218 -11.90 15.19 -16.10
CA PHE A 218 -13.04 14.98 -17.00
C PHE A 218 -14.20 15.90 -16.62
N ALA A 219 -14.88 16.46 -17.62
CA ALA A 219 -16.06 17.29 -17.38
C ALA A 219 -17.20 16.49 -16.72
N HIS A 220 -17.33 15.22 -17.10
CA HIS A 220 -18.36 14.30 -16.61
C HIS A 220 -17.76 12.96 -16.19
N ASN A 221 -18.45 12.28 -15.28
CA ASN A 221 -18.21 10.89 -14.90
C ASN A 221 -19.43 10.02 -15.23
N TYR A 222 -19.33 8.69 -15.06
CA TYR A 222 -20.45 7.80 -15.38
C TYR A 222 -21.70 8.04 -14.50
N PRO A 223 -21.60 8.39 -13.19
CA PRO A 223 -22.77 8.84 -12.41
C PRO A 223 -23.48 10.08 -12.98
N ASP A 224 -22.74 11.05 -13.52
CA ASP A 224 -23.33 12.27 -14.10
C ASP A 224 -24.18 11.93 -15.34
N TYR A 225 -23.64 11.13 -16.26
CA TYR A 225 -24.38 10.66 -17.44
C TYR A 225 -25.61 9.82 -17.05
N PHE A 226 -25.43 8.90 -16.09
CA PHE A 226 -26.50 8.05 -15.58
C PHE A 226 -27.68 8.87 -15.02
N GLY A 227 -27.38 9.83 -14.13
CA GLY A 227 -28.40 10.69 -13.55
C GLY A 227 -29.07 11.61 -14.57
N PHE A 228 -28.31 12.10 -15.55
CA PHE A 228 -28.82 12.89 -16.66
C PHE A 228 -29.84 12.10 -17.50
N TRP A 229 -29.50 10.87 -17.90
CA TRP A 229 -30.41 10.04 -18.70
C TRP A 229 -31.64 9.57 -17.91
N LEU A 230 -31.52 9.31 -16.60
CA LEU A 230 -32.70 9.07 -15.76
C LEU A 230 -33.63 10.27 -15.69
N ASN A 231 -33.09 11.49 -15.54
CA ASN A 231 -33.92 12.70 -15.56
C ASN A 231 -34.59 12.89 -16.94
N LYS A 232 -33.87 12.64 -18.05
CA LYS A 232 -34.46 12.67 -19.40
C LYS A 232 -35.59 11.65 -19.56
N TRP A 233 -35.41 10.46 -19.02
CA TRP A 233 -36.46 9.44 -19.00
C TRP A 233 -37.69 9.90 -18.20
N LEU A 234 -37.49 10.40 -16.96
CA LEU A 234 -38.59 10.92 -16.13
C LEU A 234 -39.34 12.08 -16.80
N GLU A 235 -38.61 13.01 -17.46
CA GLU A 235 -39.17 14.09 -18.26
C GLU A 235 -40.07 13.55 -19.39
N ALA A 236 -39.61 12.51 -20.10
CA ALA A 236 -40.36 11.88 -21.20
C ALA A 236 -41.62 11.14 -20.71
N GLU A 237 -41.57 10.55 -19.51
CA GLU A 237 -42.73 9.93 -18.85
C GLU A 237 -43.70 10.96 -18.24
N GLY A 238 -43.38 12.26 -18.29
CA GLY A 238 -44.18 13.32 -17.66
C GLY A 238 -44.19 13.24 -16.13
N SER A 239 -43.18 12.60 -15.53
CA SER A 239 -43.07 12.43 -14.08
C SER A 239 -42.63 13.75 -13.42
N PRO A 240 -43.20 14.13 -12.25
CA PRO A 240 -42.74 15.27 -11.48
C PRO A 240 -41.46 14.97 -10.68
N LEU A 241 -40.98 13.72 -10.72
CA LEU A 241 -39.81 13.27 -9.97
C LEU A 241 -38.53 13.80 -10.60
N ARG A 242 -37.53 14.04 -9.76
CA ARG A 242 -36.18 14.44 -10.17
C ARG A 242 -35.13 13.59 -9.48
N VAL A 243 -34.10 13.19 -10.21
CA VAL A 243 -32.94 12.47 -9.67
C VAL A 243 -31.82 13.44 -9.30
N GLU A 244 -31.32 13.30 -8.08
CA GLU A 244 -30.07 13.88 -7.56
C GLU A 244 -29.02 12.78 -7.40
N ILE A 245 -27.80 13.05 -7.86
CA ILE A 245 -26.68 12.10 -7.76
C ILE A 245 -25.76 12.49 -6.62
N ILE A 246 -25.35 11.50 -5.82
CA ILE A 246 -24.30 11.64 -4.81
C ILE A 246 -23.11 10.79 -5.28
N ASN A 247 -22.09 11.40 -5.88
CA ASN A 247 -20.86 10.69 -6.24
C ASN A 247 -19.86 10.73 -5.07
N ALA A 248 -19.89 9.67 -4.26
CA ALA A 248 -19.04 9.54 -3.07
C ALA A 248 -17.77 8.70 -3.33
N GLY A 249 -17.37 8.53 -4.60
CA GLY A 249 -16.13 7.84 -4.94
C GLY A 249 -14.87 8.59 -4.48
N ARG A 250 -13.79 7.87 -4.20
CA ARG A 250 -12.46 8.44 -3.84
C ARG A 250 -11.31 7.58 -4.38
N GLU A 251 -10.19 8.17 -4.77
CA GLU A 251 -9.07 7.40 -5.32
C GLU A 251 -8.41 6.47 -4.28
N GLY A 252 -8.07 5.23 -4.69
CA GLY A 252 -7.22 4.33 -3.89
C GLY A 252 -7.78 3.87 -2.54
N ILE A 253 -9.08 4.09 -2.28
CA ILE A 253 -9.71 3.66 -1.04
C ILE A 253 -10.08 2.17 -1.04
N SER A 254 -10.13 1.57 0.14
CA SER A 254 -10.52 0.17 0.35
C SER A 254 -12.05 0.02 0.47
N THR A 255 -12.59 -1.20 0.41
CA THR A 255 -14.01 -1.41 0.69
C THR A 255 -14.42 -1.03 2.11
N THR A 256 -13.49 -1.12 3.06
CA THR A 256 -13.74 -0.71 4.44
C THR A 256 -13.92 0.81 4.54
N ASP A 257 -13.13 1.56 3.77
CA ASP A 257 -13.34 3.00 3.59
C ASP A 257 -14.70 3.29 2.95
N VAL A 258 -15.06 2.57 1.88
CA VAL A 258 -16.33 2.78 1.16
C VAL A 258 -17.53 2.54 2.09
N ARG A 259 -17.49 1.49 2.93
CA ARG A 259 -18.52 1.23 3.93
C ARG A 259 -18.58 2.33 4.98
N ALA A 260 -17.43 2.82 5.46
CA ALA A 260 -17.40 3.94 6.39
C ALA A 260 -17.98 5.22 5.78
N ILE A 261 -17.70 5.51 4.50
CA ILE A 261 -18.32 6.62 3.75
C ILE A 261 -19.84 6.46 3.70
N LEU A 262 -20.32 5.26 3.40
CA LEU A 262 -21.76 4.99 3.40
C LEU A 262 -22.37 5.35 4.75
N GLN A 263 -21.87 4.76 5.83
CA GLN A 263 -22.43 4.91 7.17
C GLN A 263 -22.34 6.34 7.71
N GLN A 264 -21.19 6.98 7.53
CA GLN A 264 -20.86 8.23 8.21
C GLN A 264 -21.26 9.48 7.41
N GLU A 265 -21.34 9.38 6.08
CA GLU A 265 -21.41 10.56 5.21
C GLU A 265 -22.56 10.48 4.20
N VAL A 266 -22.87 9.31 3.65
CA VAL A 266 -23.90 9.16 2.60
C VAL A 266 -25.29 8.89 3.18
N LEU A 267 -25.44 7.95 4.12
CA LEU A 267 -26.73 7.66 4.76
C LEU A 267 -27.40 8.90 5.39
N PRO A 268 -26.66 9.85 6.02
CA PRO A 268 -27.19 11.14 6.46
C PRO A 268 -27.93 11.94 5.38
N LEU A 269 -27.59 11.76 4.10
CA LEU A 269 -28.21 12.46 2.97
C LEU A 269 -29.51 11.79 2.49
N SER A 270 -29.97 10.73 3.16
CA SER A 270 -31.21 10.01 2.86
C SER A 270 -31.30 9.52 1.39
N PRO A 271 -30.32 8.74 0.90
CA PRO A 271 -30.42 8.13 -0.42
C PRO A 271 -31.60 7.16 -0.51
N ASP A 272 -32.24 7.08 -1.68
CA ASP A 272 -33.24 6.05 -1.98
C ASP A 272 -32.58 4.82 -2.62
N TYR A 273 -31.51 5.05 -3.39
CA TYR A 273 -30.73 4.01 -4.04
C TYR A 273 -29.24 4.20 -3.74
N VAL A 274 -28.53 3.09 -3.57
CA VAL A 274 -27.08 3.03 -3.41
C VAL A 274 -26.55 2.06 -4.46
N ILE A 275 -25.61 2.49 -5.29
CA ILE A 275 -24.98 1.70 -6.33
C ILE A 275 -23.49 1.61 -5.99
N PHE A 276 -23.01 0.39 -5.72
CA PHE A 276 -21.60 0.11 -5.49
C PHE A 276 -20.93 -0.39 -6.77
N TYR A 277 -19.85 0.30 -7.18
CA TYR A 277 -18.97 -0.10 -8.27
C TYR A 277 -17.51 0.16 -7.88
N ASP A 278 -16.83 -0.91 -7.48
CA ASP A 278 -15.40 -0.94 -7.20
C ASP A 278 -14.88 -2.39 -7.17
N GLY A 279 -13.59 -2.52 -7.37
CA GLY A 279 -12.88 -3.78 -7.22
C GLY A 279 -11.38 -3.70 -7.43
N ALA A 280 -10.84 -2.51 -7.75
CA ALA A 280 -9.45 -2.40 -8.19
C ALA A 280 -8.42 -2.59 -7.10
N ASN A 281 -8.74 -2.13 -5.90
CA ASN A 281 -7.77 -2.05 -4.82
C ASN A 281 -7.58 -3.39 -4.08
N GLN A 282 -8.31 -4.45 -4.46
CA GLN A 282 -8.15 -5.82 -3.93
C GLN A 282 -6.95 -6.55 -4.55
N PHE A 283 -6.50 -6.13 -5.74
CA PHE A 283 -5.49 -6.85 -6.50
C PHE A 283 -4.05 -6.70 -6.00
N GLY A 284 -3.80 -5.79 -5.05
CA GLY A 284 -2.47 -5.61 -4.43
C GLY A 284 -1.92 -6.87 -3.76
N GLY A 285 -2.79 -7.81 -3.36
CA GLY A 285 -2.42 -9.10 -2.77
C GLY A 285 -2.12 -10.22 -3.77
N SER A 286 -2.22 -9.99 -5.09
CA SER A 286 -2.05 -11.01 -6.14
C SER A 286 -0.71 -11.77 -6.05
N GLN A 287 0.31 -11.11 -5.53
CA GLN A 287 1.66 -11.62 -5.36
C GLN A 287 1.74 -12.84 -4.41
N GLN A 288 0.79 -12.98 -3.48
CA GLN A 288 0.70 -14.13 -2.58
C GLN A 288 0.32 -15.43 -3.31
N LEU A 289 -0.16 -15.32 -4.55
CA LEU A 289 -0.61 -16.45 -5.38
C LEU A 289 0.50 -16.96 -6.33
N ILE A 290 1.68 -16.34 -6.27
CA ILE A 290 2.79 -16.59 -7.18
C ILE A 290 3.84 -17.38 -6.42
N ARG A 291 4.22 -18.55 -6.96
CA ARG A 291 5.33 -19.37 -6.47
C ARG A 291 6.46 -19.35 -7.48
N THR A 292 7.67 -19.08 -7.01
CA THR A 292 8.84 -18.91 -7.87
C THR A 292 9.98 -19.77 -7.34
N GLU A 293 10.84 -20.25 -8.23
CA GLU A 293 12.04 -21.02 -7.85
C GLU A 293 13.15 -20.10 -7.33
N ALA A 294 13.13 -18.82 -7.73
CA ALA A 294 14.04 -17.78 -7.28
C ALA A 294 13.26 -16.48 -6.95
N PRO A 295 13.76 -15.61 -6.05
CA PRO A 295 13.15 -14.32 -5.77
C PRO A 295 13.00 -13.49 -7.06
N ILE A 296 11.78 -13.05 -7.37
CA ILE A 296 11.54 -12.15 -8.51
C ILE A 296 11.76 -10.72 -8.04
N LYS A 297 12.74 -10.04 -8.65
CA LYS A 297 12.87 -8.59 -8.52
C LYS A 297 11.69 -7.93 -9.22
N ARG A 298 10.88 -7.17 -8.48
CA ARG A 298 9.81 -6.38 -9.07
C ARG A 298 10.40 -5.22 -9.89
N PRO A 299 9.77 -4.87 -11.02
CA PRO A 299 10.14 -3.68 -11.73
C PRO A 299 9.90 -2.46 -10.83
N SER A 300 10.88 -1.58 -10.71
CA SER A 300 10.70 -0.31 -10.01
C SER A 300 9.97 0.69 -10.90
N MET A 301 9.55 1.82 -10.33
CA MET A 301 9.02 2.93 -11.13
C MET A 301 10.03 3.43 -12.19
N ASP A 302 11.33 3.31 -11.91
CA ASP A 302 12.41 3.64 -12.86
C ASP A 302 12.50 2.63 -14.03
N ASP A 303 12.02 1.40 -13.85
CA ASP A 303 11.91 0.42 -14.94
C ASP A 303 10.73 0.74 -15.87
N LEU A 304 9.75 1.51 -15.37
CA LEU A 304 8.49 1.85 -16.04
C LEU A 304 8.52 3.20 -16.76
N ILE A 305 9.32 4.16 -16.27
CA ILE A 305 9.40 5.53 -16.78
C ILE A 305 10.80 5.80 -17.33
N ALA A 306 10.91 6.50 -18.46
CA ALA A 306 12.18 7.06 -18.92
C ALA A 306 12.91 7.87 -17.84
N PRO A 307 14.22 7.66 -17.64
CA PRO A 307 15.04 8.68 -17.01
C PRO A 307 14.84 9.99 -17.77
N ARG A 308 14.57 11.10 -17.08
CA ARG A 308 14.44 12.41 -17.76
C ARG A 308 15.75 12.74 -18.46
N HIS A 309 15.70 13.00 -19.76
CA HIS A 309 16.86 13.36 -20.58
C HIS A 309 17.07 14.87 -20.67
N LEU A 310 16.01 15.65 -20.45
CA LEU A 310 15.99 17.09 -20.48
C LEU A 310 15.84 17.66 -19.06
N PRO A 311 16.43 18.83 -18.78
CA PRO A 311 16.28 19.49 -17.49
C PRO A 311 14.78 19.73 -17.17
N PRO A 312 14.30 19.46 -15.93
CA PRO A 312 12.90 19.64 -15.57
C PRO A 312 12.35 21.04 -15.86
N TRP A 313 13.18 22.08 -15.69
CA TRP A 313 12.79 23.44 -16.02
C TRP A 313 12.51 23.61 -17.52
N LEU A 314 13.29 22.96 -18.40
CA LEU A 314 13.11 23.07 -19.84
C LEU A 314 11.84 22.35 -20.28
N VAL A 315 11.58 21.16 -19.75
CA VAL A 315 10.34 20.40 -19.97
C VAL A 315 9.13 21.19 -19.50
N ALA A 316 9.21 21.80 -18.32
CA ALA A 316 8.12 22.62 -17.77
C ALA A 316 7.84 23.90 -18.59
N HIS A 317 8.82 24.39 -19.35
CA HIS A 317 8.71 25.68 -20.07
C HIS A 317 8.74 25.57 -21.59
N SER A 318 8.89 24.37 -22.17
CA SER A 318 8.87 24.14 -23.62
C SER A 318 8.03 22.93 -23.99
N LYS A 319 6.98 23.15 -24.80
CA LYS A 319 6.15 22.08 -25.37
C LYS A 319 6.91 21.21 -26.36
N VAL A 320 7.91 21.75 -27.03
CA VAL A 320 8.83 20.95 -27.85
C VAL A 320 9.66 20.00 -26.98
N ALA A 321 10.23 20.48 -25.89
CA ALA A 321 11.01 19.65 -24.95
C ALA A 321 10.15 18.56 -24.30
N ASP A 322 8.95 18.93 -23.85
CA ASP A 322 7.95 18.03 -23.29
C ASP A 322 7.53 16.93 -24.28
N LEU A 323 7.31 17.30 -25.55
CA LEU A 323 7.04 16.35 -26.63
C LEU A 323 8.22 15.39 -26.86
N ILE A 324 9.45 15.90 -26.86
CA ILE A 324 10.65 15.06 -27.06
C ILE A 324 10.79 14.04 -25.92
N GLU A 325 10.58 14.45 -24.67
CA GLU A 325 10.63 13.53 -23.52
C GLU A 325 9.56 12.44 -23.61
N ARG A 326 8.32 12.80 -23.96
CA ARG A 326 7.24 11.81 -24.14
C ARG A 326 7.50 10.87 -25.33
N ALA A 327 7.99 11.39 -26.44
CA ALA A 327 8.37 10.59 -27.59
C ALA A 327 9.50 9.62 -27.21
N TYR A 328 10.46 10.07 -26.40
CA TYR A 328 11.52 9.19 -25.89
C TYR A 328 10.94 8.05 -25.05
N ASP A 329 9.98 8.35 -24.15
CA ASP A 329 9.36 7.33 -23.32
C ASP A 329 8.62 6.25 -24.14
N ILE A 330 7.98 6.64 -25.24
CA ILE A 330 7.25 5.74 -26.14
C ILE A 330 8.20 4.94 -27.05
N TYR A 331 9.14 5.61 -27.71
CA TYR A 331 9.92 5.00 -28.81
C TYR A 331 11.22 4.35 -28.36
N VAL A 332 11.63 4.53 -27.10
CA VAL A 332 12.81 3.87 -26.56
C VAL A 332 12.40 2.61 -25.80
N PRO A 333 12.81 1.41 -26.27
CA PRO A 333 12.45 0.15 -25.64
C PRO A 333 12.95 0.06 -24.20
N ARG A 334 12.09 -0.42 -23.30
CA ARG A 334 12.42 -0.74 -21.91
C ARG A 334 12.70 -2.22 -21.74
N PRO A 335 13.47 -2.63 -20.72
CA PRO A 335 13.64 -4.04 -20.37
C PRO A 335 12.29 -4.75 -20.18
N LEU A 336 11.29 -4.07 -19.61
CA LEU A 336 9.93 -4.58 -19.42
C LEU A 336 9.16 -4.84 -20.73
N ASP A 337 9.53 -4.18 -21.81
CA ASP A 337 8.83 -4.32 -23.10
C ASP A 337 9.21 -5.62 -23.80
N THR A 338 10.45 -6.06 -23.61
CA THR A 338 11.08 -7.12 -24.39
C THR A 338 11.43 -8.37 -23.59
N ASN A 339 11.60 -8.26 -22.26
CA ASN A 339 11.91 -9.42 -21.43
C ASN A 339 10.62 -10.20 -21.10
N PRO A 340 10.57 -11.51 -21.37
CA PRO A 340 9.50 -12.35 -20.86
C PRO A 340 9.56 -12.37 -19.33
N PRO A 341 8.42 -12.56 -18.64
CA PRO A 341 8.44 -12.74 -17.20
C PRO A 341 9.24 -13.98 -16.83
N PRO A 342 9.88 -13.97 -15.65
CA PRO A 342 10.61 -15.13 -15.17
C PRO A 342 9.65 -16.32 -14.98
N PRO A 343 10.16 -17.57 -15.07
CA PRO A 343 9.37 -18.75 -14.78
C PRO A 343 8.74 -18.67 -13.39
N HIS A 344 7.43 -18.83 -13.35
CA HIS A 344 6.65 -18.81 -12.12
C HIS A 344 5.47 -19.78 -12.22
N ARG A 345 4.89 -20.11 -11.06
CA ARG A 345 3.66 -20.87 -10.96
C ARG A 345 2.61 -20.02 -10.27
N PHE A 346 1.53 -19.73 -10.97
CA PHE A 346 0.34 -19.10 -10.43
C PHE A 346 -0.70 -20.15 -10.06
N ALA A 347 -1.10 -20.19 -8.78
CA ALA A 347 -2.16 -21.09 -8.34
C ALA A 347 -2.93 -20.49 -7.16
N PHE A 348 -4.25 -20.59 -7.22
CA PHE A 348 -5.10 -20.37 -6.05
C PHE A 348 -4.93 -21.51 -5.04
N PRO A 349 -5.37 -21.31 -3.77
CA PRO A 349 -5.42 -22.39 -2.79
C PRO A 349 -6.16 -23.61 -3.35
N ALA A 350 -5.63 -24.81 -3.17
CA ALA A 350 -6.21 -26.04 -3.73
C ALA A 350 -7.63 -26.35 -3.22
N THR A 351 -8.00 -25.78 -2.06
CA THR A 351 -9.34 -25.87 -1.46
C THR A 351 -10.31 -24.83 -2.02
N LEU A 352 -9.89 -23.96 -2.94
CA LEU A 352 -10.73 -22.97 -3.60
C LEU A 352 -11.23 -23.51 -4.93
N ASP A 353 -12.56 -23.65 -5.04
CA ASP A 353 -13.21 -23.79 -6.33
C ASP A 353 -13.35 -22.40 -6.96
N GLU A 354 -12.52 -22.12 -7.97
CA GLU A 354 -12.56 -20.85 -8.71
C GLU A 354 -13.89 -20.61 -9.42
N ASN A 355 -14.60 -21.67 -9.85
CA ASN A 355 -15.83 -21.58 -10.63
C ASN A 355 -17.07 -21.41 -9.74
N ALA A 356 -16.98 -21.86 -8.49
CA ALA A 356 -18.04 -21.73 -7.50
C ALA A 356 -17.45 -21.34 -6.13
N PRO A 357 -16.86 -20.14 -5.98
CA PRO A 357 -16.16 -19.77 -4.76
C PRO A 357 -17.11 -19.74 -3.56
N ASP A 358 -16.70 -20.40 -2.48
CA ASP A 358 -17.36 -20.28 -1.18
C ASP A 358 -17.00 -18.93 -0.56
N ILE A 359 -17.98 -18.02 -0.48
CA ILE A 359 -17.77 -16.67 0.05
C ILE A 359 -17.66 -16.60 1.59
N THR A 360 -17.92 -17.71 2.29
CA THR A 360 -17.87 -17.76 3.76
C THR A 360 -16.48 -18.08 4.31
N ARG A 361 -15.56 -18.49 3.43
CA ARG A 361 -14.21 -18.88 3.82
C ARG A 361 -13.38 -17.66 4.27
N PRO A 362 -12.62 -17.79 5.37
CA PRO A 362 -11.79 -16.68 5.87
C PRO A 362 -10.53 -16.45 5.01
N ASP A 363 -10.11 -17.45 4.24
CA ASP A 363 -8.88 -17.50 3.45
C ASP A 363 -9.09 -17.13 1.96
N LEU A 364 -10.16 -16.41 1.61
CA LEU A 364 -10.32 -15.93 0.24
C LEU A 364 -9.10 -15.09 -0.17
N PRO A 365 -8.51 -15.36 -1.34
CA PRO A 365 -7.34 -14.63 -1.82
C PRO A 365 -7.67 -13.16 -2.14
N LEU A 366 -6.65 -12.33 -2.35
CA LEU A 366 -6.80 -10.90 -2.69
C LEU A 366 -7.52 -10.06 -1.62
N GLY A 367 -7.60 -10.55 -0.38
CA GLY A 367 -8.37 -9.89 0.69
C GLY A 367 -9.88 -9.90 0.44
N LEU A 368 -10.38 -10.84 -0.39
CA LEU A 368 -11.80 -10.87 -0.75
C LEU A 368 -12.72 -11.26 0.42
N SER A 369 -12.21 -11.79 1.53
CA SER A 369 -13.01 -12.05 2.73
C SER A 369 -13.48 -10.73 3.39
N THR A 370 -12.59 -9.74 3.51
CA THR A 370 -12.95 -8.38 3.93
C THR A 370 -13.89 -7.73 2.94
N PHE A 371 -13.63 -7.89 1.64
CA PHE A 371 -14.48 -7.39 0.55
C PHE A 371 -15.93 -7.90 0.66
N VAL A 372 -16.11 -9.21 0.86
CA VAL A 372 -17.43 -9.83 1.07
C VAL A 372 -18.13 -9.22 2.30
N THR A 373 -17.41 -9.15 3.41
CA THR A 373 -17.93 -8.63 4.69
C THR A 373 -18.39 -7.18 4.55
N ASP A 374 -17.60 -6.35 3.88
CA ASP A 374 -17.91 -4.93 3.68
C ASP A 374 -19.12 -4.73 2.77
N ILE A 375 -19.23 -5.48 1.66
CA ILE A 375 -20.38 -5.36 0.74
C ILE A 375 -21.68 -5.82 1.39
N GLN A 376 -21.65 -6.96 2.09
CA GLN A 376 -22.82 -7.44 2.84
C GLN A 376 -23.21 -6.44 3.94
N GLY A 377 -22.21 -5.86 4.60
CA GLY A 377 -22.40 -4.76 5.55
C GLY A 377 -23.08 -3.55 4.92
N MET A 378 -22.59 -3.07 3.77
CA MET A 378 -23.18 -1.95 3.05
C MET A 378 -24.62 -2.22 2.64
N ALA A 379 -24.92 -3.42 2.13
CA ALA A 379 -26.28 -3.81 1.78
C ALA A 379 -27.21 -3.82 3.00
N ALA A 380 -26.73 -4.33 4.15
CA ALA A 380 -27.48 -4.32 5.39
C ALA A 380 -27.70 -2.89 5.93
N ASP A 381 -26.67 -2.05 5.87
CA ASP A 381 -26.70 -0.66 6.33
C ASP A 381 -27.66 0.18 5.46
N ALA A 382 -27.61 0.02 4.13
CA ALA A 382 -28.53 0.65 3.19
C ALA A 382 -29.97 0.19 3.42
N LYS A 383 -30.20 -1.12 3.58
CA LYS A 383 -31.52 -1.68 3.87
C LYS A 383 -32.08 -1.19 5.21
N ALA A 384 -31.25 -1.13 6.25
CA ALA A 384 -31.64 -0.60 7.56
C ALA A 384 -32.00 0.89 7.48
N ALA A 385 -31.35 1.63 6.59
CA ALA A 385 -31.70 2.99 6.24
C ALA A 385 -32.84 3.11 5.23
N GLY A 386 -33.46 2.02 4.77
CA GLY A 386 -34.56 2.03 3.80
C GLY A 386 -34.17 2.34 2.36
N ALA A 387 -32.89 2.29 2.02
CA ALA A 387 -32.38 2.46 0.66
C ALA A 387 -32.23 1.10 -0.06
N HIS A 388 -32.41 1.10 -1.38
CA HIS A 388 -32.14 -0.05 -2.23
C HIS A 388 -30.66 -0.12 -2.57
N PHE A 389 -30.01 -1.25 -2.26
CA PHE A 389 -28.61 -1.47 -2.56
C PHE A 389 -28.44 -2.30 -3.84
N TYR A 390 -27.66 -1.78 -4.78
CA TYR A 390 -27.23 -2.43 -5.99
C TYR A 390 -25.70 -2.53 -5.96
N MET A 391 -25.17 -3.58 -6.56
CA MET A 391 -23.74 -3.69 -6.83
C MET A 391 -23.47 -4.09 -8.26
N SER A 392 -22.25 -3.92 -8.71
CA SER A 392 -21.86 -4.20 -10.09
C SER A 392 -20.61 -5.07 -10.19
N THR A 393 -20.58 -5.93 -11.21
CA THR A 393 -19.37 -6.64 -11.65
C THR A 393 -18.33 -5.68 -12.23
N ILE A 394 -17.05 -6.05 -12.17
CA ILE A 394 -15.94 -5.26 -12.72
C ILE A 394 -15.49 -5.76 -14.09
N PHE A 395 -14.99 -4.87 -14.95
CA PHE A 395 -14.54 -5.19 -16.29
C PHE A 395 -13.19 -4.51 -16.57
N TRP A 396 -12.17 -5.28 -16.93
CA TRP A 396 -10.82 -4.76 -17.24
C TRP A 396 -10.24 -5.46 -18.46
N LEU A 397 -9.19 -4.87 -19.01
CA LEU A 397 -8.29 -5.57 -19.91
C LEU A 397 -7.37 -6.48 -19.10
N ASP A 398 -7.15 -7.70 -19.59
CA ASP A 398 -6.14 -8.59 -19.02
C ASP A 398 -4.81 -8.51 -19.76
N GLY A 399 -4.77 -7.77 -20.88
CA GLY A 399 -3.59 -7.53 -21.68
C GLY A 399 -3.53 -8.37 -22.94
N SER A 400 -4.38 -9.41 -23.07
CA SER A 400 -4.45 -10.20 -24.31
C SER A 400 -5.08 -9.44 -25.48
N GLU A 401 -5.77 -8.33 -25.19
CA GLU A 401 -6.37 -7.44 -26.18
C GLU A 401 -5.36 -6.47 -26.81
N LEU A 402 -4.14 -6.37 -26.24
CA LEU A 402 -3.16 -5.34 -26.56
C LEU A 402 -2.20 -5.78 -27.66
N ASN A 403 -1.93 -4.86 -28.60
CA ASN A 403 -0.89 -5.00 -29.61
C ASN A 403 0.28 -4.05 -29.34
N SER A 404 0.94 -4.25 -28.20
CA SER A 404 2.00 -3.39 -27.68
C SER A 404 3.25 -3.28 -28.57
N GLN A 405 3.39 -4.13 -29.59
CA GLN A 405 4.51 -4.08 -30.55
C GLN A 405 4.31 -3.02 -31.63
N SER A 406 3.06 -2.68 -31.96
CA SER A 406 2.76 -1.77 -33.06
C SER A 406 1.92 -0.56 -32.66
N ASP A 407 1.29 -0.58 -31.48
CA ASP A 407 0.49 0.53 -30.98
C ASP A 407 1.12 1.14 -29.70
N PRO A 408 1.56 2.40 -29.75
CA PRO A 408 2.04 3.15 -28.58
C PRO A 408 1.06 3.20 -27.41
N HIS A 409 -0.25 3.30 -27.67
CA HIS A 409 -1.27 3.33 -26.64
C HIS A 409 -1.29 2.01 -25.87
N ASP A 410 -1.24 0.90 -26.60
CA ASP A 410 -1.22 -0.45 -26.03
C ASP A 410 0.06 -0.77 -25.30
N LEU A 411 1.19 -0.21 -25.76
CA LEU A 411 2.45 -0.31 -25.06
C LEU A 411 2.37 0.32 -23.67
N LEU A 412 1.75 1.50 -23.55
CA LEU A 412 1.58 2.18 -22.26
C LEU A 412 0.65 1.41 -21.33
N ILE A 413 -0.49 0.91 -21.84
CA ILE A 413 -1.39 0.05 -21.05
C ILE A 413 -0.65 -1.22 -20.60
N SER A 414 0.11 -1.87 -21.51
CA SER A 414 0.86 -3.08 -21.20
C SER A 414 1.90 -2.85 -20.10
N ARG A 415 2.66 -1.74 -20.17
CA ARG A 415 3.59 -1.33 -19.11
C ARG A 415 2.88 -1.12 -17.78
N HIS A 416 1.72 -0.46 -17.79
CA HIS A 416 0.95 -0.23 -16.58
C HIS A 416 0.45 -1.55 -15.96
N LEU A 417 -0.15 -2.44 -16.76
CA LEU A 417 -0.58 -3.76 -16.27
C LEU A 417 0.60 -4.57 -15.72
N LYS A 418 1.75 -4.55 -16.40
CA LYS A 418 2.98 -5.19 -15.90
C LYS A 418 3.45 -4.57 -14.58
N SER A 419 3.35 -3.26 -14.39
CA SER A 419 3.72 -2.62 -13.11
C SER A 419 2.95 -3.18 -11.91
N LEU A 420 1.68 -3.53 -12.12
CA LEU A 420 0.78 -4.00 -11.08
C LEU A 420 0.88 -5.51 -10.89
N PHE A 421 0.96 -6.25 -11.99
CA PHE A 421 0.74 -7.69 -12.00
C PHE A 421 2.00 -8.52 -12.22
N TRP A 422 3.16 -7.91 -12.50
CA TRP A 422 4.39 -8.67 -12.74
C TRP A 422 4.67 -9.68 -11.62
N PRO A 423 4.99 -10.96 -11.94
CA PRO A 423 5.25 -11.54 -13.25
C PRO A 423 4.03 -12.11 -14.02
N LEU A 424 2.79 -11.89 -13.58
CA LEU A 424 1.61 -12.57 -14.13
C LEU A 424 1.40 -12.27 -15.61
N GLU A 425 0.98 -13.30 -16.33
CA GLU A 425 0.61 -13.27 -17.74
C GLU A 425 -0.90 -12.98 -17.92
N PRO A 426 -1.35 -12.52 -19.10
CA PRO A 426 -2.75 -12.17 -19.34
C PRO A 426 -3.78 -13.25 -18.95
N PRO A 427 -3.58 -14.56 -19.23
CA PRO A 427 -4.51 -15.59 -18.79
C PRO A 427 -4.65 -15.70 -17.26
N GLU A 428 -3.62 -15.36 -16.51
CA GLU A 428 -3.60 -15.40 -15.05
C GLU A 428 -4.29 -14.17 -14.47
N ILE A 429 -4.04 -12.99 -15.05
CA ILE A 429 -4.77 -11.75 -14.72
C ILE A 429 -6.27 -11.95 -14.97
N ARG A 430 -6.65 -12.57 -16.10
CA ARG A 430 -8.04 -12.95 -16.40
C ARG A 430 -8.65 -13.84 -15.32
N ARG A 431 -7.90 -14.82 -14.81
CA ARG A 431 -8.38 -15.69 -13.72
C ARG A 431 -8.64 -14.91 -12.43
N LEU A 432 -7.80 -13.93 -12.09
CA LEU A 432 -8.03 -13.05 -10.94
C LEU A 432 -9.32 -12.23 -11.09
N ILE A 433 -9.51 -11.58 -12.24
CA ILE A 433 -10.72 -10.80 -12.55
C ILE A 433 -11.97 -11.68 -12.49
N ASN A 434 -11.91 -12.88 -13.09
CA ASN A 434 -13.02 -13.81 -13.10
C ASN A 434 -13.39 -14.31 -11.69
N LEU A 435 -12.40 -14.60 -10.84
CA LEU A 435 -12.66 -15.00 -9.46
C LEU A 435 -13.42 -13.91 -8.70
N GLN A 436 -12.98 -12.65 -8.80
CA GLN A 436 -13.64 -11.54 -8.11
C GLN A 436 -15.07 -11.31 -8.62
N ASN A 437 -15.31 -11.39 -9.93
CA ASN A 437 -16.66 -11.30 -10.49
C ASN A 437 -17.56 -12.46 -10.03
N ARG A 438 -17.03 -13.67 -9.90
CA ARG A 438 -17.79 -14.81 -9.35
C ARG A 438 -18.09 -14.62 -7.87
N VAL A 439 -17.17 -14.05 -7.09
CA VAL A 439 -17.43 -13.67 -5.69
C VAL A 439 -18.55 -12.63 -5.62
N LEU A 440 -18.54 -11.59 -6.46
CA LEU A 440 -19.62 -10.61 -6.56
C LEU A 440 -20.96 -11.27 -6.91
N GLN A 441 -20.98 -12.16 -7.90
CA GLN A 441 -22.18 -12.94 -8.26
C GLN A 441 -22.70 -13.78 -7.09
N ARG A 442 -21.80 -14.45 -6.34
CA ARG A 442 -22.18 -15.23 -5.16
C ARG A 442 -22.73 -14.37 -4.02
N ILE A 443 -22.15 -13.20 -3.78
CA ILE A 443 -22.70 -12.23 -2.83
C ILE A 443 -24.12 -11.83 -3.25
N ALA A 444 -24.35 -11.62 -4.56
CA ALA A 444 -25.66 -11.24 -5.11
C ALA A 444 -26.70 -12.32 -4.88
N GLU A 445 -26.35 -13.55 -5.27
CA GLU A 445 -27.20 -14.74 -5.17
C GLU A 445 -27.60 -15.03 -3.73
N ILE A 446 -26.63 -15.09 -2.82
CA ILE A 446 -26.86 -15.46 -1.41
C ILE A 446 -27.55 -14.33 -0.64
N GLY A 447 -27.14 -13.08 -0.91
CA GLY A 447 -27.68 -11.90 -0.22
C GLY A 447 -29.03 -11.42 -0.77
N GLY A 448 -29.46 -11.91 -1.93
CA GLY A 448 -30.60 -11.35 -2.66
C GLY A 448 -30.37 -9.90 -3.10
N ILE A 449 -29.13 -9.54 -3.41
CA ILE A 449 -28.72 -8.18 -3.80
C ILE A 449 -28.82 -8.06 -5.33
N PRO A 450 -29.55 -7.07 -5.87
CA PRO A 450 -29.55 -6.77 -7.30
C PRO A 450 -28.14 -6.53 -7.86
N LEU A 451 -27.81 -7.21 -8.95
CA LEU A 451 -26.51 -7.14 -9.62
C LEU A 451 -26.62 -6.44 -10.99
N LEU A 452 -25.85 -5.37 -11.18
CA LEU A 452 -25.61 -4.76 -12.48
C LEU A 452 -24.43 -5.51 -13.13
N ASP A 453 -24.72 -6.52 -13.95
CA ASP A 453 -23.72 -7.33 -14.67
C ASP A 453 -23.11 -6.57 -15.85
N ILE A 454 -22.35 -5.52 -15.53
CA ILE A 454 -21.67 -4.67 -16.51
C ILE A 454 -20.57 -5.46 -17.25
N ALA A 455 -19.93 -6.42 -16.58
CA ALA A 455 -18.77 -7.13 -17.10
C ALA A 455 -19.09 -8.08 -18.26
N SER A 456 -20.31 -8.59 -18.33
CA SER A 456 -20.76 -9.43 -19.46
C SER A 456 -21.07 -8.60 -20.72
N ILE A 457 -21.18 -7.28 -20.60
CA ILE A 457 -21.66 -6.39 -21.67
C ILE A 457 -20.57 -5.41 -22.13
N TYR A 458 -19.77 -4.90 -21.20
CA TYR A 458 -18.79 -3.88 -21.49
C TYR A 458 -17.70 -4.42 -22.44
N PRO A 459 -17.42 -3.76 -23.58
CA PRO A 459 -16.45 -4.26 -24.54
C PRO A 459 -15.02 -4.15 -24.01
N ARG A 460 -14.22 -5.20 -24.21
CA ARG A 460 -12.78 -5.21 -23.92
C ARG A 460 -11.99 -4.55 -25.06
N ASP A 461 -12.39 -3.34 -25.39
CA ASP A 461 -11.81 -2.52 -26.43
C ASP A 461 -10.78 -1.58 -25.82
N HIS A 462 -9.51 -1.82 -26.12
CA HIS A 462 -8.39 -1.03 -25.63
C HIS A 462 -8.56 0.49 -25.81
N LEU A 463 -9.24 0.95 -26.87
CA LEU A 463 -9.48 2.38 -27.14
C LEU A 463 -10.43 3.05 -26.13
N LEU A 464 -11.05 2.30 -25.23
CA LEU A 464 -11.90 2.83 -24.15
C LEU A 464 -11.15 2.92 -22.82
N PHE A 465 -9.91 2.43 -22.74
CA PHE A 465 -9.11 2.37 -21.52
C PHE A 465 -7.91 3.31 -21.58
N ARG A 466 -7.46 3.75 -20.41
CA ARG A 466 -6.25 4.55 -20.24
C ARG A 466 -5.08 3.74 -19.72
N ASP A 467 -5.36 2.81 -18.81
CA ASP A 467 -4.35 2.03 -18.09
C ASP A 467 -4.77 0.56 -17.88
N GLY A 468 -5.81 0.11 -18.59
CA GLY A 468 -6.32 -1.26 -18.56
C GLY A 468 -7.49 -1.50 -17.60
N TYR A 469 -7.77 -0.59 -16.66
CA TYR A 469 -8.95 -0.69 -15.78
C TYR A 469 -9.63 0.65 -15.50
N HIS A 470 -8.93 1.79 -15.64
CA HIS A 470 -9.57 3.09 -15.80
C HIS A 470 -9.92 3.31 -17.26
N VAL A 471 -11.16 3.70 -17.48
CA VAL A 471 -11.68 4.07 -18.79
C VAL A 471 -11.43 5.55 -19.09
N ASN A 472 -11.32 5.89 -20.38
CA ASN A 472 -11.28 7.29 -20.84
C ASN A 472 -12.69 7.92 -20.83
N ALA A 473 -12.84 9.18 -21.27
CA ALA A 473 -14.14 9.86 -21.22
C ALA A 473 -15.22 9.12 -22.06
N ASP A 474 -14.84 8.56 -23.21
CA ASP A 474 -15.74 7.76 -24.05
C ASP A 474 -16.18 6.47 -23.36
N GLY A 475 -15.22 5.79 -22.73
CA GLY A 475 -15.49 4.59 -21.96
C GLY A 475 -16.35 4.86 -20.72
N LEU A 476 -16.20 6.01 -20.05
CA LEU A 476 -17.06 6.43 -18.95
C LEU A 476 -18.50 6.69 -19.39
N ARG A 477 -18.68 7.33 -20.55
CA ARG A 477 -20.00 7.53 -21.15
C ARG A 477 -20.67 6.19 -21.44
N LEU A 478 -19.94 5.26 -22.05
CA LEU A 478 -20.43 3.91 -22.34
C LEU A 478 -20.78 3.15 -21.05
N LEU A 479 -19.94 3.28 -20.01
CA LEU A 479 -20.18 2.68 -18.70
C LEU A 479 -21.48 3.19 -18.09
N GLY A 480 -21.67 4.52 -18.11
CA GLY A 480 -22.88 5.16 -17.62
C GLY A 480 -24.11 4.65 -18.36
N TRP A 481 -23.99 4.44 -19.67
CA TRP A 481 -25.10 4.00 -20.51
C TRP A 481 -25.49 2.56 -20.22
N ILE A 482 -24.51 1.66 -20.12
CA ILE A 482 -24.74 0.25 -19.77
C ILE A 482 -25.35 0.15 -18.36
N ALA A 483 -24.80 0.88 -17.39
CA ALA A 483 -25.32 0.92 -16.02
C ALA A 483 -26.77 1.44 -15.99
N PHE A 484 -27.05 2.52 -16.72
CA PHE A 484 -28.37 3.11 -16.85
C PHE A 484 -29.39 2.12 -17.42
N GLN A 485 -29.06 1.47 -18.54
CA GLN A 485 -29.96 0.51 -19.19
C GLN A 485 -30.21 -0.72 -18.32
N HIS A 486 -29.22 -1.17 -17.55
CA HIS A 486 -29.40 -2.27 -16.60
C HIS A 486 -30.28 -1.89 -15.40
N PHE A 487 -30.16 -0.66 -14.91
CA PHE A 487 -30.89 -0.17 -13.74
C PHE A 487 -32.34 0.24 -14.06
N LEU A 488 -32.58 0.80 -15.25
CA LEU A 488 -33.86 1.41 -15.60
C LEU A 488 -35.08 0.48 -15.42
N PRO A 489 -35.07 -0.81 -15.79
CA PRO A 489 -36.24 -1.67 -15.64
C PRO A 489 -36.71 -1.83 -14.19
N SER A 490 -35.77 -2.02 -13.23
CA SER A 490 -36.12 -2.16 -11.82
C SER A 490 -36.56 -0.82 -11.24
N PHE A 491 -35.87 0.26 -11.61
CA PHE A 491 -36.25 1.62 -11.22
C PHE A 491 -37.67 1.96 -11.69
N ALA A 492 -37.98 1.76 -12.97
CA ALA A 492 -39.30 2.04 -13.54
C ALA A 492 -40.40 1.22 -12.86
N ALA A 493 -40.11 -0.04 -12.50
CA ALA A 493 -41.04 -0.88 -11.73
C ALA A 493 -41.27 -0.36 -10.31
N ASP A 494 -40.23 0.11 -9.62
CA ASP A 494 -40.37 0.71 -8.29
C ASP A 494 -41.20 2.02 -8.35
N ILE A 495 -40.97 2.87 -9.36
CA ILE A 495 -41.78 4.08 -9.60
C ILE A 495 -43.25 3.71 -9.89
N GLY A 496 -43.51 2.80 -10.84
CA GLY A 496 -44.88 2.40 -11.20
C GLY A 496 -45.68 1.77 -10.05
N ASN A 497 -45.01 1.23 -9.03
CA ASN A 497 -45.63 0.64 -7.85
C ASN A 497 -45.84 1.64 -6.69
N GLY A 498 -45.67 2.94 -6.92
CA GLY A 498 -45.87 3.96 -5.89
C GLY A 498 -44.77 3.98 -4.82
N ARG A 499 -43.63 3.31 -5.07
CA ARG A 499 -42.49 3.22 -4.15
C ARG A 499 -41.51 4.39 -4.34
N GLU A 500 -42.07 5.54 -4.73
CA GLU A 500 -41.41 6.53 -5.61
C GLU A 500 -40.36 7.41 -4.92
N HIS A 501 -40.48 7.61 -3.61
CA HIS A 501 -39.57 8.48 -2.87
C HIS A 501 -39.82 8.35 -1.37
N ARG A 502 -38.75 8.19 -0.58
CA ARG A 502 -38.87 8.42 0.86
C ARG A 502 -39.07 9.92 1.10
N GLN A 503 -40.21 10.31 1.67
CA GLN A 503 -40.33 11.61 2.33
C GLN A 503 -39.47 11.59 3.59
N SER A 504 -38.63 12.61 3.78
CA SER A 504 -37.88 12.79 5.03
C SER A 504 -38.87 12.74 6.19
N THR A 505 -38.77 11.74 7.07
CA THR A 505 -39.83 11.47 8.06
C THR A 505 -39.75 12.41 9.26
N GLY A 506 -38.78 13.34 9.30
CA GLY A 506 -38.50 14.17 10.48
C GLY A 506 -38.11 13.39 11.74
N GLN A 507 -38.16 12.05 11.70
CA GLN A 507 -37.73 11.10 12.73
C GLN A 507 -36.41 10.40 12.38
N ASP A 508 -35.83 10.69 11.22
CA ASP A 508 -34.46 10.29 10.92
C ASP A 508 -33.58 10.89 12.02
N ARG A 509 -32.92 10.02 12.82
CA ARG A 509 -32.01 10.44 13.90
C ARG A 509 -31.22 11.64 13.41
N PRO A 510 -31.05 12.72 14.20
CA PRO A 510 -30.31 13.88 13.74
C PRO A 510 -29.01 13.36 13.13
N PRO A 511 -28.74 13.63 11.84
CA PRO A 511 -27.56 13.09 11.19
C PRO A 511 -26.38 13.45 12.09
N ARG A 512 -25.49 12.48 12.37
CA ARG A 512 -24.18 12.86 12.91
C ARG A 512 -23.66 13.94 11.97
N ARG A 513 -23.53 15.18 12.47
CA ARG A 513 -23.14 16.29 11.62
C ARG A 513 -21.86 15.88 10.93
N ILE A 514 -21.85 15.90 9.59
CA ILE A 514 -20.62 15.77 8.83
C ILE A 514 -19.77 16.97 9.27
N SER A 515 -18.77 16.71 10.11
CA SER A 515 -17.85 17.76 10.53
C SER A 515 -17.03 18.15 9.31
N LEU A 516 -17.30 19.35 8.79
CA LEU A 516 -16.55 19.98 7.70
C LEU A 516 -15.32 20.73 8.23
N ALA A 517 -15.20 20.88 9.56
CA ALA A 517 -14.02 21.45 10.18
C ALA A 517 -12.84 20.49 10.04
N TYR A 518 -11.70 21.06 9.67
CA TYR A 518 -10.42 20.37 9.65
C TYR A 518 -9.41 21.10 10.54
N SER A 519 -8.40 20.37 10.99
CA SER A 519 -7.23 20.85 11.70
C SER A 519 -5.98 20.66 10.83
N VAL A 520 -4.92 21.37 11.14
CA VAL A 520 -3.60 21.10 10.58
C VAL A 520 -2.87 20.20 11.55
N PHE A 521 -2.55 18.99 11.10
CA PHE A 521 -1.67 18.07 11.79
C PHE A 521 -0.24 18.37 11.37
N HIS A 522 0.51 19.00 12.27
CA HIS A 522 1.94 19.18 12.08
C HIS A 522 2.62 17.83 12.17
N GLN A 523 3.35 17.45 11.13
CA GLN A 523 4.04 16.16 11.05
C GLN A 523 5.17 16.10 12.10
N GLN A 524 4.81 15.76 13.33
CA GLN A 524 5.76 15.60 14.40
C GLN A 524 5.63 14.16 14.91
N CYS A 525 6.46 13.27 14.37
CA CYS A 525 6.83 12.01 15.03
C CYS A 525 7.75 12.30 16.23
N ARG A 526 7.41 13.34 17.01
CA ARG A 526 8.17 13.86 18.13
C ARG A 526 7.22 14.12 19.31
N PRO A 527 7.66 13.84 20.53
CA PRO A 527 6.92 14.18 21.75
C PRO A 527 6.78 15.71 21.87
N SER A 528 5.68 16.19 22.44
CA SER A 528 5.50 17.64 22.72
C SER A 528 6.50 18.14 23.76
N ASP A 529 6.73 19.46 23.82
CA ASP A 529 7.65 20.06 24.80
C ASP A 529 7.27 19.73 26.25
N ASP A 530 5.97 19.67 26.56
CA ASP A 530 5.45 19.27 27.86
C ASP A 530 5.79 17.80 28.19
N MET A 531 5.72 16.91 27.19
CA MET A 531 6.09 15.50 27.35
C MET A 531 7.60 15.34 27.49
N LEU A 532 8.38 16.14 26.77
CA LEU A 532 9.83 16.20 26.89
C LEU A 532 10.28 16.69 28.28
N ALA A 533 9.53 17.63 28.88
CA ALA A 533 9.79 18.09 30.24
C ALA A 533 9.55 17.00 31.30
N ARG A 534 8.65 16.05 31.02
CA ARG A 534 8.37 14.87 31.87
C ARG A 534 9.17 13.62 31.48
N ALA A 535 10.09 13.76 30.53
CA ALA A 535 10.90 12.66 30.03
C ALA A 535 11.90 12.18 31.08
N LYS A 536 12.09 10.86 31.20
CA LYS A 536 13.04 10.30 32.15
C LYS A 536 14.36 9.95 31.46
N PRO A 537 15.50 10.54 31.86
CA PRO A 537 16.79 10.19 31.29
C PRO A 537 17.24 8.81 31.76
N LEU A 538 17.94 8.10 30.86
CA LEU A 538 18.62 6.84 31.14
C LEU A 538 20.08 7.09 31.50
N GLN A 539 20.61 6.20 32.34
CA GLN A 539 22.03 6.17 32.70
C GLN A 539 22.83 5.59 31.52
N LEU A 540 23.85 6.31 31.06
CA LEU A 540 24.62 5.92 29.88
C LEU A 540 25.70 4.87 30.20
N GLU A 541 26.00 4.64 31.48
CA GLU A 541 26.98 3.67 31.97
C GLU A 541 26.66 2.22 31.58
N GLY A 542 25.41 1.93 31.20
CA GLY A 542 24.97 0.62 30.71
C GLY A 542 25.24 0.34 29.23
N VAL A 543 25.85 1.28 28.50
CA VAL A 543 26.11 1.11 27.06
C VAL A 543 27.30 0.17 26.85
N VAL A 544 27.08 -0.91 26.10
CA VAL A 544 28.11 -1.93 25.79
C VAL A 544 28.61 -1.75 24.35
N PRO A 545 29.93 -1.72 24.11
CA PRO A 545 30.49 -1.68 22.75
C PRO A 545 30.19 -2.98 22.00
N ALA A 546 29.89 -2.88 20.70
CA ALA A 546 29.48 -4.02 19.89
C ALA A 546 30.62 -5.01 19.54
N GLY A 547 31.84 -4.78 20.05
CA GLY A 547 33.05 -5.54 19.73
C GLY A 547 33.77 -5.03 18.47
N GLY A 548 34.91 -5.63 18.14
CA GLY A 548 35.69 -5.27 16.95
C GLY A 548 36.40 -3.91 17.05
N ASN A 549 36.31 -3.09 16.00
CA ASN A 549 36.98 -1.78 15.87
C ASN A 549 36.17 -0.61 16.45
N ALA A 550 35.05 -0.90 17.12
CA ALA A 550 34.21 0.07 17.81
C ALA A 550 34.80 0.37 19.20
N MET A 551 34.99 1.65 19.50
CA MET A 551 35.39 2.14 20.81
C MET A 551 34.29 3.00 21.41
N ILE A 552 33.98 2.77 22.67
CA ILE A 552 33.08 3.60 23.47
C ILE A 552 33.84 4.12 24.67
N THR A 553 33.79 5.43 24.87
CA THR A 553 34.30 6.10 26.08
C THR A 553 33.14 6.83 26.74
N ILE A 554 32.92 6.59 28.02
CA ILE A 554 31.89 7.29 28.80
C ILE A 554 32.61 8.24 29.76
N THR A 555 32.27 9.53 29.70
CA THR A 555 32.84 10.57 30.57
C THR A 555 31.69 11.39 31.16
N GLY A 556 31.37 11.16 32.45
CA GLY A 556 30.16 11.68 33.06
C GLY A 556 28.91 11.22 32.28
N ASN A 557 27.95 12.13 32.05
CA ASN A 557 26.73 11.84 31.29
C ASN A 557 26.90 11.96 29.77
N THR A 558 28.11 11.82 29.23
CA THR A 558 28.33 11.79 27.78
C THR A 558 28.99 10.48 27.38
N MET A 559 28.42 9.85 26.37
CA MET A 559 28.99 8.68 25.71
C MET A 559 29.55 9.11 24.37
N THR A 560 30.84 8.86 24.15
CA THR A 560 31.51 9.05 22.86
C THR A 560 31.75 7.68 22.24
N GLY A 561 31.08 7.39 21.13
CA GLY A 561 31.31 6.22 20.28
C GLY A 561 32.14 6.59 19.06
N ARG A 562 33.11 5.74 18.70
CA ARG A 562 33.91 5.87 17.47
C ARG A 562 34.08 4.52 16.81
N VAL A 563 34.02 4.47 15.48
CA VAL A 563 34.40 3.28 14.71
C VAL A 563 35.52 3.64 13.77
N SER A 564 36.63 2.90 13.86
CA SER A 564 37.83 3.15 13.03
C SER A 564 37.80 2.44 11.68
N SER A 565 36.94 1.42 11.49
CA SER A 565 36.77 0.73 10.20
C SER A 565 35.55 1.20 9.42
N ALA A 566 35.77 1.41 8.13
CA ALA A 566 34.86 1.78 7.06
C ALA A 566 33.74 0.76 6.74
N THR A 567 33.26 -0.01 7.72
CA THR A 567 32.26 -1.07 7.51
C THR A 567 30.86 -0.48 7.63
N PRO A 568 30.07 -0.46 6.55
CA PRO A 568 28.70 0.05 6.60
C PRO A 568 27.86 -0.72 7.62
N TRP A 569 26.96 -0.01 8.30
CA TRP A 569 25.97 -0.61 9.22
C TRP A 569 26.55 -1.32 10.44
N HIS A 570 27.85 -1.16 10.71
CA HIS A 570 28.49 -1.79 11.86
C HIS A 570 28.02 -1.14 13.17
N TYR A 571 27.70 -1.96 14.17
CA TYR A 571 27.24 -1.45 15.46
C TYR A 571 28.40 -0.79 16.19
N ILE A 572 28.14 0.38 16.76
CA ILE A 572 29.07 1.11 17.61
C ILE A 572 28.84 0.67 19.06
N GLY A 573 27.58 0.67 19.50
CA GLY A 573 27.19 0.35 20.85
C GLY A 573 25.72 0.00 20.99
N THR A 574 25.40 -0.69 22.09
CA THR A 574 24.03 -1.08 22.42
C THR A 574 23.72 -0.77 23.89
N LEU A 575 22.46 -0.47 24.19
CA LEU A 575 21.97 -0.20 25.55
C LEU A 575 20.64 -0.92 25.76
N ASP A 576 20.53 -1.70 26.83
CA ASP A 576 19.24 -2.20 27.29
C ASP A 576 18.45 -1.05 27.94
N LEU A 577 17.25 -0.77 27.41
CA LEU A 577 16.43 0.34 27.87
C LEU A 577 15.66 0.02 29.16
N LYS A 578 15.54 -1.26 29.56
CA LYS A 578 14.75 -1.71 30.73
C LYS A 578 13.37 -1.04 30.81
N ALA A 579 12.72 -0.93 29.66
CA ALA A 579 11.47 -0.20 29.46
C ALA A 579 10.27 -1.13 29.32
N ASP A 580 10.47 -2.45 29.33
CA ASP A 580 9.45 -3.43 28.95
C ASP A 580 8.30 -3.62 29.94
N CYS A 581 8.44 -3.12 31.17
CA CYS A 581 7.35 -2.98 32.13
C CYS A 581 6.52 -1.68 31.95
N LEU A 582 6.93 -0.76 31.08
CA LEU A 582 6.15 0.45 30.81
C LEU A 582 4.92 0.08 29.97
N PRO A 583 3.71 0.51 30.37
CA PRO A 583 2.51 0.23 29.60
C PRO A 583 2.44 1.12 28.35
N GLY A 584 1.94 0.54 27.26
CA GLY A 584 1.70 1.27 26.01
C GLY A 584 2.97 1.66 25.25
N GLY A 585 2.82 2.64 24.35
CA GLY A 585 3.88 3.16 23.49
C GLY A 585 4.39 4.53 23.89
N GLY A 586 5.19 5.14 23.04
CA GLY A 586 5.78 6.45 23.29
C GLY A 586 6.97 6.75 22.39
N TRP A 587 7.98 7.45 22.93
CA TRP A 587 9.20 7.79 22.22
C TRP A 587 10.45 7.52 23.06
N VAL A 588 11.54 7.18 22.38
CA VAL A 588 12.91 7.28 22.91
C VAL A 588 13.58 8.48 22.25
N ALA A 589 13.83 9.53 23.02
CA ALA A 589 14.49 10.74 22.56
C ALA A 589 16.00 10.70 22.84
N VAL A 590 16.82 11.00 21.84
CA VAL A 590 18.28 10.98 21.94
C VAL A 590 18.84 12.35 21.58
N ASP A 591 19.57 12.94 22.51
CA ASP A 591 20.33 14.18 22.29
C ASP A 591 21.78 13.80 21.95
N LEU A 592 22.28 14.17 20.77
CA LEU A 592 23.60 13.74 20.30
C LEU A 592 24.29 14.72 19.33
N ILE A 593 25.58 14.56 19.13
CA ILE A 593 26.38 15.22 18.08
C ILE A 593 27.00 14.12 17.22
N ALA A 594 26.66 14.09 15.93
CA ALA A 594 27.25 13.15 14.97
C ALA A 594 28.42 13.83 14.24
N GLY A 595 29.55 13.13 14.11
CA GLY A 595 30.76 13.65 13.48
C GLY A 595 31.39 12.64 12.52
N GLY A 596 32.04 13.13 11.46
CA GLY A 596 32.65 12.31 10.41
C GLY A 596 31.64 11.92 9.34
N ASP A 597 30.71 11.02 9.67
CA ASP A 597 29.71 10.46 8.73
C ASP A 597 28.35 10.21 9.40
N THR A 598 27.37 9.79 8.61
CA THR A 598 25.99 9.51 9.05
C THR A 598 25.98 8.44 10.13
N ILE A 599 25.30 8.69 11.25
CA ILE A 599 25.13 7.75 12.35
C ILE A 599 23.71 7.20 12.32
N GLY A 600 23.57 5.87 12.35
CA GLY A 600 22.29 5.20 12.55
C GLY A 600 21.99 5.01 14.03
N ILE A 601 20.74 5.28 14.42
CA ILE A 601 20.25 5.08 15.78
C ILE A 601 18.91 4.36 15.69
N GLY A 602 18.71 3.30 16.47
CA GLY A 602 17.48 2.54 16.41
C GLY A 602 17.16 1.76 17.68
N LEU A 603 15.95 1.20 17.69
CA LEU A 603 15.45 0.30 18.70
C LEU A 603 15.22 -1.05 18.05
N GLU A 604 15.86 -2.09 18.55
CA GLU A 604 15.62 -3.45 18.12
C GLU A 604 14.58 -4.13 19.00
N ASN A 605 13.90 -5.11 18.42
CA ASN A 605 13.01 -5.99 19.16
C ASN A 605 13.78 -6.86 20.19
N LYS A 606 13.05 -7.52 21.10
CA LYS A 606 13.64 -8.43 22.11
C LYS A 606 14.52 -9.54 21.53
N ALA A 607 14.22 -9.98 20.31
CA ALA A 607 15.00 -11.00 19.60
C ALA A 607 16.28 -10.44 18.94
N ALA A 608 16.48 -9.12 18.95
CA ALA A 608 17.61 -8.42 18.34
C ALA A 608 17.85 -8.80 16.86
N ASN A 609 16.76 -9.02 16.12
CA ASN A 609 16.79 -9.47 14.72
C ASN A 609 16.05 -8.53 13.76
N SER A 610 15.38 -7.51 14.28
CA SER A 610 14.70 -6.47 13.51
C SER A 610 14.68 -5.17 14.28
N PHE A 611 14.76 -4.04 13.56
CA PHE A 611 14.52 -2.72 14.12
C PHE A 611 13.01 -2.47 14.22
N LEU A 612 12.54 -2.14 15.42
CA LEU A 612 11.19 -1.60 15.64
C LEU A 612 11.08 -0.18 15.06
N THR A 613 12.17 0.58 15.15
CA THR A 613 12.32 1.90 14.53
C THR A 613 13.80 2.25 14.41
N ARG A 614 14.17 3.06 13.42
CA ARG A 614 15.54 3.48 13.15
C ARG A 614 15.56 4.81 12.41
N GLN A 615 16.50 5.68 12.77
CA GLN A 615 16.75 6.94 12.10
C GLN A 615 18.24 7.12 11.82
N PHE A 616 18.54 7.89 10.77
CA PHE A 616 19.90 8.23 10.38
C PHE A 616 20.14 9.72 10.60
N VAL A 617 21.25 10.05 11.24
CA VAL A 617 21.60 11.40 11.65
C VAL A 617 22.83 11.85 10.88
N GLN A 618 22.70 12.97 10.18
CA GLN A 618 23.79 13.57 9.42
C GLN A 618 24.81 14.25 10.35
N PRO A 619 26.11 14.30 9.99
CA PRO A 619 27.12 15.00 10.76
C PRO A 619 26.80 16.49 10.93
N GLN A 620 26.86 16.99 12.16
CA GLN A 620 26.74 18.42 12.48
C GLN A 620 27.54 18.74 13.75
N ASP A 621 28.11 19.94 13.81
CA ASP A 621 28.88 20.40 14.98
C ASP A 621 27.99 20.86 16.15
N THR A 622 26.67 20.80 15.99
CA THR A 622 25.66 21.21 16.97
C THR A 622 24.86 20.03 17.52
N LEU A 623 24.29 20.20 18.71
CA LEU A 623 23.42 19.21 19.34
C LEU A 623 22.16 18.95 18.49
N GLN A 624 21.90 17.68 18.19
CA GLN A 624 20.74 17.20 17.46
C GLN A 624 19.87 16.35 18.39
N ARG A 625 18.54 16.51 18.29
CA ARG A 625 17.55 15.66 18.99
C ARG A 625 16.83 14.75 18.01
N VAL A 626 16.94 13.46 18.25
CA VAL A 626 16.27 12.38 17.51
C VAL A 626 15.15 11.83 18.38
N SER A 627 13.99 11.52 17.82
CA SER A 627 12.90 10.86 18.57
C SER A 627 12.46 9.62 17.82
N LEU A 628 12.59 8.47 18.49
CA LEU A 628 12.31 7.15 17.95
C LEU A 628 10.92 6.71 18.47
N PRO A 629 9.87 6.67 17.63
CA PRO A 629 8.54 6.27 18.07
C PRO A 629 8.47 4.77 18.36
N VAL A 630 7.68 4.39 19.34
CA VAL A 630 7.51 3.01 19.79
C VAL A 630 6.02 2.73 19.98
N LYS A 631 5.50 1.69 19.31
CA LYS A 631 4.11 1.24 19.49
C LYS A 631 3.86 0.61 20.86
N SER A 632 4.84 -0.16 21.36
CA SER A 632 4.82 -0.78 22.68
C SER A 632 6.23 -0.87 23.26
N PHE A 633 6.44 -0.33 24.47
CA PHE A 633 7.72 -0.47 25.16
C PHE A 633 8.06 -1.92 25.52
N TYR A 634 7.04 -2.80 25.59
CA TYR A 634 7.23 -4.23 25.81
C TYR A 634 8.02 -4.92 24.70
N ASP A 635 7.94 -4.42 23.47
CA ASP A 635 8.55 -5.07 22.31
C ASP A 635 10.05 -4.76 22.20
N ILE A 636 10.50 -3.69 22.86
CA ILE A 636 11.89 -3.24 22.82
C ILE A 636 12.81 -4.25 23.50
N GLY A 637 13.84 -4.67 22.78
CA GLY A 637 14.99 -5.37 23.34
C GLY A 637 16.10 -4.42 23.72
N ARG A 638 16.65 -3.69 22.74
CA ARG A 638 17.81 -2.81 22.97
C ARG A 638 17.82 -1.60 22.05
N PHE A 639 18.39 -0.53 22.55
CA PHE A 639 18.81 0.63 21.78
C PHE A 639 20.16 0.35 21.12
N VAL A 640 20.31 0.78 19.88
CA VAL A 640 21.48 0.52 19.04
C VAL A 640 21.96 1.81 18.40
N VAL A 641 23.28 1.97 18.37
CA VAL A 641 23.98 2.98 17.59
C VAL A 641 24.89 2.27 16.61
N GLN A 642 24.86 2.68 15.34
CA GLN A 642 25.58 2.03 14.25
C GLN A 642 26.14 3.05 13.25
N ASN A 643 27.12 2.64 12.46
CA ASN A 643 27.63 3.43 11.35
C ASN A 643 26.64 3.47 10.17
N GLY A 644 26.72 4.51 9.33
CA GLY A 644 25.93 4.68 8.11
C GLY A 644 26.41 3.82 6.93
N ASP A 645 25.98 4.18 5.72
CA ASP A 645 26.24 3.43 4.47
C ASP A 645 27.66 3.60 3.91
N VAL A 646 28.49 4.48 4.50
CA VAL A 646 29.71 5.00 3.87
C VAL A 646 30.99 4.59 4.60
N ARG A 647 32.07 4.47 3.81
CA ARG A 647 33.40 3.93 4.16
C ARG A 647 34.31 4.91 4.93
N THR A 648 33.76 5.88 5.66
CA THR A 648 34.59 6.81 6.46
C THR A 648 34.40 6.57 7.96
N PRO A 649 35.42 6.86 8.80
CA PRO A 649 35.27 6.75 10.25
C PRO A 649 34.18 7.70 10.75
N ALA A 650 33.21 7.17 11.48
CA ALA A 650 32.15 7.95 12.10
C ALA A 650 32.30 8.00 13.62
N SER A 651 31.78 9.07 14.21
CA SER A 651 31.79 9.32 15.64
C SER A 651 30.45 9.88 16.09
N VAL A 652 30.10 9.59 17.34
CA VAL A 652 28.85 10.03 17.94
C VAL A 652 29.09 10.39 19.40
N ASP A 653 28.68 11.59 19.79
CA ASP A 653 28.66 12.02 21.19
C ASP A 653 27.20 12.10 21.67
N ILE A 654 26.75 11.09 22.40
CA ILE A 654 25.41 11.03 22.99
C ILE A 654 25.42 11.74 24.33
N ARG A 655 24.58 12.77 24.46
CA ARG A 655 24.40 13.60 25.66
C ARG A 655 23.27 13.13 26.55
N SER A 656 22.21 12.57 25.98
CA SER A 656 21.17 11.91 26.77
C SER A 656 20.34 10.95 25.91
N ILE A 657 19.82 9.92 26.56
CA ILE A 657 18.74 9.07 26.03
C ILE A 657 17.60 9.19 27.04
N LYS A 658 16.39 9.52 26.57
CA LYS A 658 15.22 9.76 27.40
C LYS A 658 14.05 8.91 26.92
N VAL A 659 13.28 8.36 27.85
CA VAL A 659 12.05 7.63 27.54
C VAL A 659 10.84 8.51 27.86
N ILE A 660 9.82 8.46 27.00
CA ILE A 660 8.65 9.34 27.05
C ILE A 660 7.41 8.51 26.72
N ARG A 661 6.41 8.46 27.60
CA ARG A 661 5.17 7.71 27.35
C ARG A 661 4.17 8.51 26.54
N SER A 662 3.42 7.84 25.66
CA SER A 662 2.39 8.48 24.82
C SER A 662 1.21 9.04 25.62
N ASP A 663 0.91 8.47 26.79
CA ASP A 663 -0.10 8.97 27.73
C ASP A 663 0.37 10.19 28.55
N GLY A 664 1.62 10.63 28.36
CA GLY A 664 2.19 11.79 29.04
C GLY A 664 2.55 11.56 30.51
N ALA A 665 2.39 10.34 31.05
CA ALA A 665 2.81 10.01 32.40
C ALA A 665 4.34 9.86 32.49
N GLU A 666 4.90 10.11 33.67
CA GLU A 666 6.33 9.94 33.90
C GLU A 666 6.72 8.44 33.85
N PRO A 667 7.74 8.05 33.07
CA PRO A 667 8.18 6.65 32.99
C PRO A 667 8.77 6.15 34.32
N THR A 668 8.36 4.96 34.76
CA THR A 668 9.00 4.27 35.89
C THR A 668 9.66 3.00 35.38
N PHE A 669 11.00 3.05 35.23
CA PHE A 669 11.79 1.91 34.73
C PHE A 669 11.75 0.72 35.68
N CYS A 670 11.93 -0.46 35.10
CA CYS A 670 11.82 -1.71 35.82
C CYS A 670 12.98 -1.85 36.82
N PRO A 671 12.73 -2.30 38.07
CA PRO A 671 13.80 -2.58 39.01
C PRO A 671 14.72 -3.68 38.47
N ASP A 672 16.01 -3.62 38.80
CA ASP A 672 16.96 -4.70 38.47
C ASP A 672 16.43 -6.04 39.00
N ALA A 673 16.56 -7.10 38.20
CA ALA A 673 15.93 -8.42 38.39
C ALA A 673 16.24 -9.14 39.72
N ALA A 674 17.01 -8.55 40.63
CA ALA A 674 17.32 -9.08 41.94
C ALA A 674 16.30 -8.73 43.04
N SER A 675 15.34 -7.81 42.82
CA SER A 675 14.42 -7.41 43.89
C SER A 675 13.09 -6.82 43.41
N ALA A 676 12.12 -7.65 43.02
CA ALA A 676 10.71 -7.28 43.11
C ALA A 676 9.79 -8.50 42.99
N GLU A 677 8.87 -8.65 43.96
CA GLU A 677 7.68 -9.50 43.84
C GLU A 677 6.77 -9.02 42.70
N PRO A 678 5.98 -9.92 42.08
CA PRO A 678 5.11 -9.55 40.97
C PRO A 678 4.01 -8.58 41.43
N ALA A 679 4.00 -7.39 40.83
CA ALA A 679 2.96 -6.39 41.03
C ALA A 679 1.60 -6.93 40.56
N LYS A 680 0.59 -6.75 41.42
CA LYS A 680 -0.79 -7.14 41.16
C LYS A 680 -1.45 -6.23 40.11
N SER A 681 -2.21 -6.88 39.23
CA SER A 681 -3.41 -6.35 38.55
C SER A 681 -3.20 -5.20 37.54
N ALA A 682 -2.88 -5.55 36.30
CA ALA A 682 -3.19 -4.74 35.12
C ALA A 682 -4.49 -5.25 34.49
N VAL A 683 -5.51 -4.38 34.42
CA VAL A 683 -6.75 -4.62 33.67
C VAL A 683 -6.43 -4.45 32.19
N GLY A 684 -6.61 -5.51 31.40
CA GLY A 684 -6.61 -5.44 29.93
C GLY A 684 -5.56 -6.28 29.18
N VAL A 685 -4.69 -7.04 29.87
CA VAL A 685 -3.75 -7.98 29.20
C VAL A 685 -4.35 -9.38 29.21
N ASP A 686 -4.28 -10.07 28.06
CA ASP A 686 -4.69 -11.47 27.93
C ASP A 686 -3.94 -12.34 28.98
N PRO A 687 -4.65 -13.07 29.87
CA PRO A 687 -4.04 -13.94 30.88
C PRO A 687 -3.08 -14.99 30.33
N LEU A 688 -3.17 -15.31 29.02
CA LEU A 688 -2.25 -16.22 28.34
C LEU A 688 -0.90 -15.55 28.03
N GLU A 689 -0.91 -14.27 27.65
CA GLU A 689 0.31 -13.49 27.37
C GLU A 689 1.18 -13.35 28.63
N LEU A 690 0.54 -13.12 29.78
CA LEU A 690 1.25 -13.02 31.05
C LEU A 690 1.93 -14.35 31.45
N ARG A 691 1.34 -15.48 31.06
CA ARG A 691 1.87 -16.82 31.37
C ARG A 691 3.03 -17.19 30.45
N LEU A 692 2.88 -16.95 29.15
CA LEU A 692 3.90 -17.27 28.14
C LEU A 692 5.17 -16.39 28.23
N ALA A 693 5.10 -15.27 28.96
CA ALA A 693 6.23 -14.36 29.20
C ALA A 693 7.32 -14.94 30.13
N SER A 694 7.09 -16.11 30.73
CA SER A 694 8.06 -16.81 31.61
C SER A 694 8.32 -18.24 31.11
N GLU A 695 9.45 -18.85 31.49
CA GLU A 695 9.69 -20.28 31.20
C GLU A 695 8.66 -21.17 31.90
N PRO A 696 8.29 -22.32 31.30
CA PRO A 696 7.32 -23.24 31.91
C PRO A 696 7.84 -23.76 33.25
N THR A 697 6.95 -23.81 34.25
CA THR A 697 7.29 -24.32 35.58
C THR A 697 7.68 -25.80 35.54
N ALA A 698 8.45 -26.26 36.53
CA ALA A 698 8.84 -27.67 36.64
C ALA A 698 7.63 -28.63 36.65
N GLU A 699 6.49 -28.19 37.20
CA GLU A 699 5.25 -28.98 37.21
C GLU A 699 4.64 -29.12 35.80
N LEU A 700 4.66 -28.06 34.98
CA LEU A 700 4.20 -28.11 33.60
C LEU A 700 5.14 -28.95 32.73
N ILE A 701 6.45 -28.81 32.93
CA ILE A 701 7.46 -29.63 32.25
C ILE A 701 7.29 -31.12 32.58
N ALA A 702 6.94 -31.47 33.82
CA ALA A 702 6.68 -32.86 34.21
C ALA A 702 5.46 -33.48 33.49
N LYS A 703 4.56 -32.64 32.95
CA LYS A 703 3.38 -33.06 32.17
C LYS A 703 3.62 -32.94 30.65
N ALA A 704 4.83 -32.59 30.23
CA ALA A 704 5.16 -32.36 28.82
C ALA A 704 4.98 -33.62 27.98
N GLN A 705 4.51 -33.44 26.74
CA GLN A 705 4.43 -34.51 25.77
C GLN A 705 5.70 -34.55 24.92
N SER A 706 6.44 -35.66 24.95
CA SER A 706 7.60 -35.85 24.09
C SER A 706 7.18 -36.16 22.64
N ALA A 707 7.76 -35.43 21.69
CA ALA A 707 7.58 -35.71 20.27
C ALA A 707 8.47 -36.88 19.85
N PRO A 708 7.94 -37.87 19.10
CA PRO A 708 8.77 -38.91 18.52
C PRO A 708 9.71 -38.29 17.48
N LEU A 709 11.03 -38.29 17.73
CA LEU A 709 12.04 -37.80 16.78
C LEU A 709 12.01 -38.56 15.43
N ALA A 710 11.39 -39.75 15.41
CA ALA A 710 11.03 -40.49 14.20
C ALA A 710 10.26 -39.66 13.17
N LEU A 711 9.45 -38.69 13.63
CA LEU A 711 8.57 -37.89 12.78
C LEU A 711 9.26 -36.67 12.16
N MET A 712 10.47 -36.34 12.58
CA MET A 712 11.23 -35.24 11.99
C MET A 712 11.69 -35.62 10.58
N ARG A 713 11.54 -34.69 9.63
CA ARG A 713 11.81 -34.89 8.21
C ARG A 713 12.92 -33.98 7.72
N ALA A 714 13.86 -34.54 6.98
CA ALA A 714 14.87 -33.75 6.28
C ALA A 714 14.20 -32.98 5.14
N VAL A 715 14.74 -31.80 4.82
CA VAL A 715 14.34 -31.03 3.63
C VAL A 715 15.33 -31.29 2.49
N PRO A 716 14.98 -31.00 1.22
CA PRO A 716 15.90 -31.19 0.10
C PRO A 716 17.21 -30.42 0.31
N GLY A 717 18.36 -31.09 0.20
CA GLY A 717 19.69 -30.51 0.47
C GLY A 717 20.15 -30.62 1.92
N ALA A 718 19.45 -31.39 2.75
CA ALA A 718 19.83 -31.72 4.11
C ALA A 718 19.62 -33.22 4.42
N SER A 719 20.32 -33.71 5.45
CA SER A 719 20.23 -35.09 5.93
C SER A 719 19.85 -35.12 7.42
N LEU A 720 19.06 -36.13 7.79
CA LEU A 720 18.78 -36.48 9.18
C LEU A 720 19.23 -37.93 9.42
N GLU A 721 20.28 -38.11 10.22
CA GLU A 721 20.79 -39.41 10.63
C GLU A 721 20.26 -39.77 12.02
N ARG A 722 19.80 -41.00 12.20
CA ARG A 722 19.28 -41.46 13.49
C ARG A 722 20.42 -42.11 14.28
N GLU A 723 20.75 -41.54 15.42
CA GLU A 723 21.78 -42.06 16.33
C GLU A 723 21.13 -42.70 17.55
N ALA A 724 21.92 -43.42 18.35
CA ALA A 724 21.43 -44.07 19.57
C ALA A 724 20.91 -43.07 20.62
N THR A 725 21.36 -41.81 20.55
CA THR A 725 21.06 -40.74 21.51
C THR A 725 20.12 -39.66 20.96
N GLY A 726 19.75 -39.68 19.67
CA GLY A 726 18.96 -38.60 19.08
C GLY A 726 18.89 -38.63 17.55
N VAL A 727 18.56 -37.47 16.97
CA VAL A 727 18.58 -37.25 15.50
C VAL A 727 19.60 -36.18 15.17
N LEU A 728 20.60 -36.54 14.36
CA LEU A 728 21.62 -35.64 13.87
C LEU A 728 21.19 -35.03 12.53
N GLY A 729 20.99 -33.71 12.52
CA GLY A 729 20.68 -32.93 11.33
C GLY A 729 21.88 -32.20 10.78
N ARG A 730 22.08 -32.30 9.46
CA ARG A 730 23.15 -31.65 8.72
C ARG A 730 22.64 -31.09 7.41
N ALA A 731 22.99 -29.83 7.10
CA ALA A 731 22.83 -29.32 5.75
C ALA A 731 23.96 -29.84 4.85
N GLU A 732 23.65 -30.32 3.65
CA GLU A 732 24.66 -30.81 2.69
C GLU A 732 25.48 -29.65 2.08
N THR A 733 24.94 -28.43 2.13
CA THR A 733 25.63 -27.19 1.75
C THR A 733 25.48 -26.11 2.83
N PRO A 734 26.52 -25.29 3.11
CA PRO A 734 26.47 -24.20 4.08
C PRO A 734 25.71 -22.98 3.51
N THR A 735 24.44 -23.19 3.14
CA THR A 735 23.57 -22.13 2.62
C THR A 735 22.84 -21.44 3.76
N GLN A 736 22.87 -20.11 3.77
CA GLN A 736 22.25 -19.28 4.80
C GLN A 736 20.75 -19.52 4.90
N TRP A 737 20.27 -19.67 6.13
CA TRP A 737 18.86 -19.91 6.47
C TRP A 737 18.25 -21.16 5.83
N HIS A 738 19.06 -22.05 5.25
CA HIS A 738 18.57 -23.27 4.66
C HIS A 738 18.01 -24.19 5.73
N TYR A 739 16.83 -24.76 5.49
CA TYR A 739 16.21 -25.67 6.45
C TYR A 739 17.03 -26.96 6.49
N ILE A 740 17.06 -27.59 7.65
CA ILE A 740 17.75 -28.85 7.89
C ILE A 740 16.71 -29.94 8.12
N GLY A 741 15.73 -29.65 8.97
CA GLY A 741 14.60 -30.54 9.16
C GLY A 741 13.41 -29.87 9.80
N THR A 742 12.26 -30.51 9.64
CA THR A 742 10.98 -30.01 10.13
C THR A 742 10.23 -31.09 10.90
N LEU A 743 9.42 -30.66 11.87
CA LEU A 743 8.50 -31.51 12.60
C LEU A 743 7.13 -30.82 12.62
N ASP A 744 6.12 -31.48 12.05
CA ASP A 744 4.74 -31.01 12.13
C ASP A 744 4.25 -31.12 13.57
N LEU A 745 3.67 -30.04 14.07
CA LEU A 745 3.12 -30.01 15.42
C LEU A 745 1.63 -30.35 15.39
N PRO A 746 1.09 -30.92 16.49
CA PRO A 746 -0.34 -31.18 16.56
C PRO A 746 -1.11 -29.85 16.59
N ALA A 747 -1.63 -29.45 15.44
CA ALA A 747 -2.49 -28.28 15.29
C ALA A 747 -3.97 -28.62 15.53
N ASP A 748 -4.76 -27.64 15.97
CA ASP A 748 -6.22 -27.73 16.17
C ASP A 748 -6.71 -28.78 17.18
N CYS A 749 -5.81 -29.36 17.97
CA CYS A 749 -6.15 -30.38 18.96
C CYS A 749 -6.63 -29.79 20.30
N GLN A 750 -6.32 -28.51 20.55
CA GLN A 750 -6.66 -27.76 21.77
C GLN A 750 -6.80 -26.25 21.46
N VAL A 751 -7.47 -25.54 22.36
CA VAL A 751 -7.55 -24.07 22.39
C VAL A 751 -6.47 -23.57 23.35
N GLY A 752 -5.73 -22.52 22.98
CA GLY A 752 -4.67 -21.94 23.80
C GLY A 752 -3.27 -22.17 23.24
N GLY A 753 -2.26 -21.81 24.04
CA GLY A 753 -0.85 -21.81 23.66
C GLY A 753 0.03 -22.59 24.64
N GLY A 754 1.34 -22.52 24.45
CA GLY A 754 2.29 -23.25 25.29
C GLY A 754 3.73 -22.99 24.90
N TRP A 755 4.60 -23.96 25.21
CA TRP A 755 6.01 -23.91 24.86
C TRP A 755 6.45 -25.19 24.16
N ILE A 756 7.39 -25.05 23.24
CA ILE A 756 8.15 -26.17 22.70
C ILE A 756 9.56 -26.11 23.26
N ILE A 757 9.98 -27.20 23.86
CA ILE A 757 11.29 -27.37 24.43
C ILE A 757 12.09 -28.28 23.52
N VAL A 758 13.20 -27.80 22.98
CA VAL A 758 14.13 -28.59 22.17
C VAL A 758 15.44 -28.72 22.92
N ALA A 759 15.86 -29.96 23.19
CA ALA A 759 17.19 -30.25 23.72
C ALA A 759 18.10 -30.70 22.58
N LEU A 760 19.17 -29.97 22.34
CA LEU A 760 20.08 -30.21 21.22
C LEU A 760 21.54 -29.89 21.54
N ARG A 761 22.47 -30.55 20.83
CA ARG A 761 23.90 -30.18 20.79
C ARG A 761 24.21 -29.59 19.42
N VAL A 762 24.79 -28.40 19.40
CA VAL A 762 25.18 -27.71 18.16
C VAL A 762 26.68 -27.76 17.97
N ARG A 763 27.13 -28.17 16.78
CA ARG A 763 28.54 -28.24 16.37
C ARG A 763 28.76 -27.48 15.06
N GLY A 764 29.96 -26.93 14.87
CA GLY A 764 30.30 -26.18 13.66
C GLY A 764 29.94 -24.71 13.76
N ASP A 765 28.79 -24.32 13.23
CA ASP A 765 28.27 -22.93 13.21
C ASP A 765 26.87 -22.87 13.88
N GLU A 766 26.24 -21.69 13.98
CA GLU A 766 24.96 -21.54 14.68
C GLU A 766 23.78 -22.21 13.94
N ILE A 767 22.81 -22.72 14.72
CA ILE A 767 21.60 -23.39 14.23
C ILE A 767 20.37 -22.58 14.65
N GLY A 768 19.51 -22.26 13.70
CA GLY A 768 18.19 -21.72 13.97
C GLY A 768 17.22 -22.80 14.40
N VAL A 769 16.52 -22.56 15.51
CA VAL A 769 15.39 -23.36 15.98
C VAL A 769 14.18 -22.44 16.03
N GLY A 770 13.17 -22.72 15.21
CA GLY A 770 12.03 -21.82 15.04
C GLY A 770 10.72 -22.55 14.88
N LEU A 771 9.65 -21.83 15.18
CA LEU A 771 8.28 -22.26 15.05
C LEU A 771 7.62 -21.42 13.97
N GLU A 772 7.13 -22.07 12.92
CA GLU A 772 6.40 -21.40 11.86
C GLU A 772 4.90 -21.36 12.13
N ASN A 773 4.23 -20.40 11.49
CA ASN A 773 2.79 -20.42 11.39
C ASN A 773 2.32 -21.58 10.47
N LYS A 774 1.02 -21.88 10.47
CA LYS A 774 0.45 -22.97 9.67
C LYS A 774 0.73 -22.88 8.17
N THR A 775 0.88 -21.67 7.64
CA THR A 775 1.15 -21.44 6.21
C THR A 775 2.62 -21.63 5.86
N GLY A 776 3.52 -21.76 6.84
CA GLY A 776 4.97 -21.79 6.62
C GLY A 776 5.51 -20.49 6.04
N SER A 777 4.76 -19.40 6.18
CA SER A 777 5.09 -18.10 5.57
C SER A 777 5.81 -17.16 6.52
N ASP A 778 5.77 -17.45 7.83
CA ASP A 778 6.42 -16.66 8.85
C ASP A 778 6.77 -17.49 10.09
N PHE A 779 7.79 -17.04 10.84
CA PHE A 779 8.16 -17.59 12.13
C PHE A 779 7.35 -16.91 13.24
N LEU A 780 6.51 -17.68 13.93
CA LEU A 780 5.84 -17.24 15.15
C LEU A 780 6.84 -16.94 16.27
N THR A 781 7.92 -17.72 16.33
CA THR A 781 9.08 -17.49 17.20
C THR A 781 10.29 -18.20 16.63
N ARG A 782 11.50 -17.65 16.81
CA ARG A 782 12.74 -18.25 16.34
C ARG A 782 13.91 -17.76 17.16
N THR A 783 14.84 -18.67 17.45
CA THR A 783 16.11 -18.35 18.09
C THR A 783 17.27 -19.03 17.38
N PHE A 784 18.48 -18.51 17.56
CA PHE A 784 19.71 -19.09 17.03
C PHE A 784 20.59 -19.59 18.17
N VAL A 785 21.02 -20.84 18.06
CA VAL A 785 21.79 -21.57 19.06
C VAL A 785 23.22 -21.68 18.57
N LYS A 786 24.15 -21.13 19.34
CA LYS A 786 25.58 -21.17 19.01
C LYS A 786 26.20 -22.51 19.43
N PRO A 787 27.31 -22.93 18.78
CA PRO A 787 28.05 -24.11 19.21
C PRO A 787 28.55 -23.97 20.66
N GLN A 788 28.27 -24.95 21.50
CA GLN A 788 28.76 -25.03 22.87
C GLN A 788 28.95 -26.50 23.27
N ASP A 789 29.96 -26.75 24.12
CA ASP A 789 30.17 -28.06 24.72
C ASP A 789 29.01 -28.45 25.64
N GLY A 790 28.31 -29.53 25.30
CA GLY A 790 27.22 -30.09 26.10
C GLY A 790 25.83 -29.87 25.50
N LEU A 791 24.81 -30.33 26.24
CA LEU A 791 23.41 -30.25 25.83
C LEU A 791 22.84 -28.86 26.11
N GLN A 792 22.22 -28.25 25.11
CA GLN A 792 21.56 -26.95 25.20
C GLN A 792 20.04 -27.12 25.13
N LYS A 793 19.31 -26.27 25.84
CA LYS A 793 17.84 -26.29 25.88
C LYS A 793 17.29 -25.00 25.30
N VAL A 794 16.42 -25.12 24.30
CA VAL A 794 15.71 -24.02 23.65
C VAL A 794 14.24 -24.10 24.03
N VAL A 795 13.67 -22.98 24.44
CA VAL A 795 12.25 -22.86 24.78
C VAL A 795 11.59 -21.85 23.83
N LEU A 796 10.59 -22.30 23.08
CA LEU A 796 9.87 -21.51 22.09
C LEU A 796 8.40 -21.34 22.53
N PRO A 797 7.97 -20.15 22.98
CA PRO A 797 6.57 -19.91 23.33
C PRO A 797 5.70 -19.76 22.07
N PHE A 798 4.45 -20.19 22.15
CA PHE A 798 3.46 -19.98 21.09
C PHE A 798 2.08 -19.72 21.67
N ARG A 799 1.31 -18.84 21.01
CA ARG A 799 0.04 -18.31 21.54
C ARG A 799 -1.17 -19.17 21.22
N SER A 800 -1.11 -19.93 20.13
CA SER A 800 -2.26 -20.68 19.65
C SER A 800 -1.86 -21.92 18.86
N TYR A 801 -2.39 -23.08 19.26
CA TYR A 801 -2.36 -24.30 18.44
C TYR A 801 -3.07 -24.14 17.09
N ALA A 802 -4.02 -23.19 16.98
CA ALA A 802 -4.74 -22.92 15.75
C ALA A 802 -3.93 -22.10 14.72
N THR A 803 -2.85 -21.43 15.14
CA THR A 803 -1.98 -20.66 14.22
C THR A 803 -0.60 -21.28 14.03
N THR A 804 -0.22 -22.22 14.90
CA THR A 804 1.08 -22.91 14.88
C THR A 804 1.14 -24.02 13.83
N GLY A 805 2.21 -24.04 13.03
CA GLY A 805 2.45 -25.00 11.96
C GLY A 805 3.53 -26.02 12.27
N LYS A 806 4.79 -25.65 12.05
CA LYS A 806 5.93 -26.58 12.10
C LYS A 806 7.04 -26.08 13.01
N LEU A 807 7.67 -26.99 13.73
CA LEU A 807 9.00 -26.76 14.28
C LEU A 807 10.01 -26.96 13.16
N VAL A 808 10.90 -25.99 12.99
CA VAL A 808 11.93 -25.94 11.96
C VAL A 808 13.30 -25.84 12.59
N LEU A 809 14.21 -26.64 12.07
CA LEU A 809 15.64 -26.52 12.28
C LEU A 809 16.27 -25.97 11.00
N GLN A 810 17.11 -24.95 11.08
CA GLN A 810 17.75 -24.32 9.92
C GLN A 810 19.19 -23.88 10.20
N ASN A 811 19.97 -23.66 9.16
CA ASN A 811 21.27 -22.98 9.25
C ASN A 811 21.11 -21.51 9.69
N GLY A 812 22.10 -20.97 10.41
CA GLY A 812 22.20 -19.54 10.73
C GLY A 812 22.89 -18.68 9.65
N GLN A 813 23.57 -17.61 10.07
CA GLN A 813 24.43 -16.77 9.23
C GLN A 813 25.75 -17.49 8.89
N VAL A 814 25.74 -18.37 7.87
CA VAL A 814 26.79 -19.38 7.69
C VAL A 814 28.13 -18.81 7.21
N SER A 815 29.22 -19.27 7.85
CA SER A 815 30.58 -19.29 7.30
C SER A 815 31.19 -20.70 7.18
N ARG A 816 30.59 -21.71 7.86
CA ARG A 816 30.99 -23.14 7.84
C ARG A 816 29.77 -24.08 8.04
N PRO A 817 29.83 -25.37 7.65
CA PRO A 817 28.74 -26.32 7.92
C PRO A 817 28.39 -26.40 9.42
N ALA A 818 27.10 -26.42 9.73
CA ALA A 818 26.57 -26.56 11.08
C ALA A 818 25.83 -27.89 11.23
N GLU A 819 25.94 -28.50 12.41
CA GLU A 819 25.29 -29.76 12.76
C GLU A 819 24.51 -29.60 14.05
N ALA A 820 23.33 -30.22 14.14
CA ALA A 820 22.53 -30.26 15.35
C ALA A 820 22.13 -31.70 15.70
N GLU A 821 22.57 -32.19 16.84
CA GLU A 821 22.10 -33.45 17.42
C GLU A 821 20.92 -33.14 18.35
N ILE A 822 19.70 -33.49 17.95
CA ILE A 822 18.48 -33.28 18.74
C ILE A 822 18.26 -34.52 19.61
N GLU A 823 18.28 -34.33 20.92
CA GLU A 823 18.09 -35.38 21.93
C GLU A 823 16.63 -35.51 22.35
N SER A 824 15.89 -34.40 22.43
CA SER A 824 14.45 -34.45 22.68
C SER A 824 13.72 -33.19 22.21
N ILE A 825 12.44 -33.36 21.87
CA ILE A 825 11.49 -32.28 21.62
C ILE A 825 10.29 -32.54 22.51
N SER A 826 9.88 -31.55 23.31
CA SER A 826 8.76 -31.68 24.25
C SER A 826 7.79 -30.51 24.09
N LEU A 827 6.50 -30.82 24.03
CA LEU A 827 5.41 -29.86 23.99
C LEU A 827 4.83 -29.68 25.39
N VAL A 828 4.76 -28.43 25.86
CA VAL A 828 4.26 -28.05 27.18
C VAL A 828 3.04 -27.15 27.01
N ASP A 829 1.90 -27.58 27.52
CA ASP A 829 0.65 -26.81 27.51
C ASP A 829 0.63 -25.79 28.67
N SER A 830 0.14 -24.59 28.41
CA SER A 830 0.02 -23.51 29.39
C SER A 830 -1.16 -23.63 30.36
N ASP A 831 -2.18 -24.43 30.03
CA ASP A 831 -3.42 -24.55 30.83
C ASP A 831 -3.53 -25.84 31.67
N ALA A 832 -2.50 -26.70 31.67
CA ALA A 832 -2.36 -27.93 32.48
C ALA A 832 -3.56 -28.92 32.44
N THR A 833 -4.56 -28.68 31.60
CA THR A 833 -5.81 -29.43 31.53
C THR A 833 -5.78 -30.33 30.30
N THR A 834 -5.51 -31.61 30.54
CA THR A 834 -5.60 -32.72 29.57
C THR A 834 -4.64 -32.67 28.37
N THR A 835 -3.36 -33.00 28.58
CA THR A 835 -2.39 -33.38 27.51
C THR A 835 -2.75 -34.69 26.78
N GLY A 836 -3.94 -35.27 27.02
CA GLY A 836 -4.37 -36.56 26.48
C GLY A 836 -4.94 -36.52 25.06
N SER A 837 -5.27 -35.35 24.48
CA SER A 837 -5.92 -35.26 23.16
C SER A 837 -5.01 -34.82 22.00
N CYS A 838 -3.89 -34.14 22.26
CA CYS A 838 -2.90 -33.78 21.24
C CYS A 838 -1.93 -34.94 21.04
N SER A 839 -1.78 -35.43 19.81
CA SER A 839 -0.79 -36.46 19.48
C SER A 839 -0.04 -36.09 18.22
N PHE A 840 1.28 -36.26 18.23
CA PHE A 840 2.10 -36.11 17.03
C PHE A 840 1.70 -37.20 16.03
N LYS A 841 1.10 -36.80 14.91
CA LYS A 841 0.68 -37.73 13.85
C LYS A 841 1.72 -37.76 12.75
N ALA A 842 2.00 -38.97 12.23
CA ALA A 842 2.63 -39.09 10.93
C ALA A 842 1.62 -38.63 9.87
N THR A 843 1.93 -37.57 9.12
CA THR A 843 1.14 -37.23 7.93
C THR A 843 1.26 -38.39 6.94
N SER A 844 0.14 -39.02 6.57
CA SER A 844 0.10 -40.03 5.52
C SER A 844 0.62 -39.39 4.24
N ALA A 845 1.75 -39.88 3.75
CA ALA A 845 2.31 -39.43 2.49
C ALA A 845 1.27 -39.67 1.37
N SER A 846 0.84 -38.59 0.72
CA SER A 846 0.56 -38.69 -0.71
C SER A 846 1.91 -38.97 -1.37
N THR A 847 2.09 -40.22 -1.78
CA THR A 847 3.21 -40.74 -2.58
C THR A 847 3.45 -39.85 -3.82
N PRO A 848 4.70 -39.75 -4.33
CA PRO A 848 5.13 -38.70 -5.28
C PRO A 848 4.32 -38.59 -6.57
#